data_AF-B9FE14-F1
#
_entry.id   AF-B9FE14-F1
#
_cell.length_a   1.000
_cell.length_b   1.000
_cell.length_c   1.000
_cell.angle_alpha   90.00
_cell.angle_beta   90.00
_cell.angle_gamma   90.00
#
_symmetry.space_group_name_H-M   'P 1'
#
loop_
_entity.id
_entity.type
_entity.pdbx_description
1 polymer ?
#
loop_
_entity_poly.entity_id
_entity_poly.type
_entity_poly.pdbx_seq_one_letter_code
_entity_poly.pdbx_strand_id
1 'polypeptide(L)'
;MDDDGVYIRWCVELARKAAGHTSPNPMVGCVVVRGGRVVGEGFHPEAGQPHAEVFALRDARDLAENATAYVSLEPCNHYGRTPPCTEALINAKLKDVVVGMTDPNPIVASKGIERLQSAGIDVRVCMEEEALCRNLNEAYIHCMLTGKAFATLRTTLSVNGVVVNQIGTGADQPGGYYSQLLKEYDGVIISGISVNMTTLPTSHEAGAKQPLYIIIAQGGNSQLNIQFLREECASEAVVLTDSPVTVKPPGVEVLVLDRMSLEFILEILAQRGLCRGEAGTEGCCGAPAYLDSDQSLKGQKLEKRLGTWMGNLSHAGRAIQINACLSSIPSYAMGFYSLPEGVHHKFDSVRGRYYWAGNKINGKYHMVKWEDMAFPKDFGGLGFTETRAMNIALLAKWIFKLESPDQSLCTSLLRNKYLQEGGVFQCRAEEGSQFWKGVLSTRDWVKLGTEWLVGDGRHILFWKDVWVHPCPLKTSFPLLFEICNQQSILVAEIKQAGIEGLSFRRSFGPREMDEWEELRVIIENISTSQTYDTLRWALKDNKTFTTQSLYRVLTFRGMIDTQLQQLWSAPCPLKIKHFIWLGLRDRIQASANLAKKGWSGSVLCLLCGEPETTKHIIFRCPMATFVWCLCRDVLGWDRIPVNFDDFFCLAQLRTVFKHMNVKLALLAAVCWTLWITRNNMVFRDKITYSPLILPFQITSLLMQWRPLFKVAETDELELLTRRLKDCCAELRNARTGVG
;
A
#
# COMPACT_ATOMS: atom_id res chain seq x y z
N MET A 1 21.94 8.97 28.46
CA MET A 1 20.94 8.34 27.59
C MET A 1 19.61 8.76 28.18
N ASP A 2 18.79 9.50 27.41
CA ASP A 2 17.50 10.02 27.86
C ASP A 2 16.53 8.83 27.98
N ASP A 3 16.13 8.46 29.20
CA ASP A 3 15.23 7.33 29.51
C ASP A 3 13.74 7.69 29.36
N ASP A 4 13.42 8.83 28.74
CA ASP A 4 12.06 9.37 28.64
C ASP A 4 11.06 8.40 28.01
N GLY A 5 11.47 7.71 26.95
CA GLY A 5 10.61 6.73 26.27
C GLY A 5 10.18 5.57 27.17
N VAL A 6 11.02 5.18 28.15
CA VAL A 6 10.70 4.10 29.10
C VAL A 6 9.55 4.53 30.02
N TYR A 7 9.61 5.75 30.55
CA TYR A 7 8.58 6.27 31.44
C TYR A 7 7.28 6.62 30.71
N ILE A 8 7.35 7.09 29.45
CA ILE A 8 6.15 7.28 28.62
C ILE A 8 5.48 5.93 28.30
N ARG A 9 6.24 4.88 27.98
CA ARG A 9 5.69 3.52 27.86
C ARG A 9 5.00 3.06 29.15
N TRP A 10 5.60 3.34 30.31
CA TRP A 10 4.97 3.05 31.61
C TRP A 10 3.65 3.82 31.78
N CYS A 11 3.61 5.11 31.45
CA CYS A 11 2.37 5.90 31.47
C CYS A 11 1.27 5.26 30.62
N VAL A 12 1.62 4.75 29.43
CA VAL A 12 0.66 4.06 28.55
C VAL A 12 0.12 2.77 29.19
N GLU A 13 0.96 1.96 29.84
CA GLU A 13 0.50 0.76 30.54
C GLU A 13 -0.39 1.08 31.76
N LEU A 14 -0.12 2.19 32.47
CA LEU A 14 -1.02 2.68 33.52
C LEU A 14 -2.37 3.10 32.95
N ALA A 15 -2.36 3.86 31.86
CA ALA A 15 -3.58 4.35 31.20
C ALA A 15 -4.50 3.21 30.72
N ARG A 16 -3.93 2.12 30.21
CA ARG A 16 -4.67 0.93 29.73
C ARG A 16 -5.52 0.25 30.81
N LYS A 17 -5.19 0.44 32.09
CA LYS A 17 -5.98 -0.12 33.20
C LYS A 17 -7.43 0.40 33.20
N ALA A 18 -7.69 1.57 32.59
CA ALA A 18 -9.00 2.20 32.51
C ALA A 18 -9.69 2.06 31.14
N ALA A 19 -9.23 1.13 30.29
CA ALA A 19 -9.85 0.86 29.00
C ALA A 19 -11.34 0.51 29.17
N GLY A 20 -12.21 1.22 28.44
CA GLY A 20 -13.67 1.08 28.53
C GLY A 20 -14.38 1.97 29.56
N HIS A 21 -13.65 2.66 30.44
CA HIS A 21 -14.23 3.41 31.56
C HIS A 21 -14.09 4.94 31.47
N THR A 22 -13.21 5.43 30.60
CA THR A 22 -12.82 6.85 30.57
C THR A 22 -13.70 7.72 29.68
N SER A 23 -14.38 7.16 28.67
CA SER A 23 -15.21 7.92 27.73
C SER A 23 -16.24 8.81 28.44
N PRO A 24 -16.40 10.08 28.03
CA PRO A 24 -15.80 10.73 26.84
C PRO A 24 -14.36 11.22 27.01
N ASN A 25 -13.78 11.11 28.21
CA ASN A 25 -12.40 11.54 28.49
C ASN A 25 -11.37 10.58 27.85
N PRO A 26 -10.15 11.06 27.56
CA PRO A 26 -9.07 10.20 27.10
C PRO A 26 -8.53 9.29 28.22
N MET A 27 -7.89 8.19 27.82
CA MET A 27 -7.06 7.40 28.72
C MET A 27 -5.73 8.13 28.93
N VAL A 28 -5.41 8.43 30.18
CA VAL A 28 -4.17 9.14 30.54
C VAL A 28 -3.49 8.40 31.69
N GLY A 29 -2.17 8.27 31.59
CA GLY A 29 -1.31 7.80 32.67
C GLY A 29 -0.20 8.81 32.94
N CYS A 30 0.26 8.85 34.19
CA CYS A 30 1.30 9.75 34.65
C CYS A 30 2.23 9.04 35.66
N VAL A 31 3.52 9.31 35.54
CA VAL A 31 4.56 8.80 36.43
C VAL A 31 5.45 9.97 36.87
N VAL A 32 5.72 10.08 38.17
CA VAL A 32 6.64 11.08 38.74
C VAL A 32 7.96 10.40 39.10
N VAL A 33 9.07 10.95 38.62
CA VAL A 33 10.42 10.37 38.76
C VAL A 33 11.35 11.36 39.45
N ARG A 34 12.06 10.89 40.48
CA ARG A 34 13.09 11.67 41.19
C ARG A 34 14.35 10.84 41.39
N GLY A 35 15.49 11.37 40.98
CA GLY A 35 16.79 10.67 41.09
C GLY A 35 16.82 9.32 40.37
N GLY A 36 16.13 9.21 39.22
CA GLY A 36 16.03 7.97 38.45
C GLY A 36 15.11 6.89 39.04
N ARG A 37 14.31 7.23 40.06
CA ARG A 37 13.34 6.32 40.69
C ARG A 37 11.94 6.86 40.52
N VAL A 38 11.00 5.98 40.18
CA VAL A 38 9.56 6.29 40.23
C VAL A 38 9.16 6.51 41.68
N VAL A 39 8.60 7.69 41.96
CA VAL A 39 8.13 8.09 43.30
C VAL A 39 6.62 8.25 43.36
N GLY A 40 5.93 8.28 42.22
CA GLY A 40 4.46 8.28 42.19
C GLY A 40 3.89 7.82 40.85
N GLU A 41 2.76 7.13 40.89
CA GLU A 41 2.05 6.63 39.72
C GLU A 41 0.56 7.02 39.73
N GLY A 42 0.00 7.28 38.56
CA GLY A 42 -1.40 7.62 38.42
C GLY A 42 -1.97 7.33 37.04
N PHE A 43 -3.26 7.06 36.98
CA PHE A 43 -4.04 7.00 35.75
C PHE A 43 -5.44 7.58 35.98
N HIS A 44 -6.11 8.00 34.91
CA HIS A 44 -7.49 8.46 35.00
C HIS A 44 -8.45 7.25 34.97
N PRO A 45 -9.19 6.95 36.05
CA PRO A 45 -9.98 5.72 36.14
C PRO A 45 -11.33 5.80 35.41
N GLU A 46 -12.02 6.94 35.50
CA GLU A 46 -13.36 7.11 34.95
C GLU A 46 -13.72 8.61 34.84
N ALA A 47 -14.65 8.93 33.94
CA ALA A 47 -15.06 10.32 33.71
C ALA A 47 -15.61 11.00 34.97
N GLY A 48 -15.04 12.16 35.33
CA GLY A 48 -15.42 12.94 36.51
C GLY A 48 -14.54 12.71 37.75
N GLN A 49 -13.71 11.67 37.77
CA GLN A 49 -12.67 11.49 38.78
C GLN A 49 -11.44 12.38 38.48
N PRO A 50 -10.52 12.54 39.45
CA PRO A 50 -9.25 13.21 39.20
C PRO A 50 -8.48 12.63 37.99
N HIS A 51 -7.67 13.46 37.35
CA HIS A 51 -6.83 13.03 36.23
C HIS A 51 -5.57 12.31 36.72
N ALA A 52 -4.86 11.69 35.79
CA ALA A 52 -3.68 10.87 36.08
C ALA A 52 -2.61 11.62 36.87
N GLU A 53 -2.37 12.88 36.53
CA GLU A 53 -1.38 13.76 37.15
C GLU A 53 -1.69 13.96 38.63
N VAL A 54 -2.96 14.15 38.97
CA VAL A 54 -3.38 14.34 40.37
C VAL A 54 -3.17 13.07 41.19
N PHE A 55 -3.43 11.89 40.63
CA PHE A 55 -3.13 10.63 41.29
C PHE A 55 -1.63 10.42 41.49
N ALA A 56 -0.83 10.67 40.44
CA ALA A 56 0.62 10.50 40.51
C ALA A 56 1.27 11.46 41.52
N LEU A 57 0.80 12.71 41.60
CA LEU A 57 1.25 13.68 42.60
C LEU A 57 0.87 13.29 44.02
N ARG A 58 -0.34 12.76 44.23
CA ARG A 58 -0.78 12.27 45.56
C ARG A 58 0.04 11.08 46.03
N ASP A 59 0.43 10.21 45.11
CA ASP A 59 1.29 9.06 45.40
C ASP A 59 2.73 9.51 45.71
N ALA A 60 3.25 10.47 44.94
CA ALA A 60 4.56 11.07 45.15
C ALA A 60 4.69 11.89 46.45
N ARG A 61 3.59 12.51 46.92
CA ARG A 61 3.58 13.39 48.11
C ARG A 61 4.70 14.43 48.03
N ASP A 62 5.46 14.63 49.11
CA ASP A 62 6.57 15.59 49.20
C ASP A 62 7.75 15.25 48.26
N LEU A 63 7.77 14.05 47.67
CA LEU A 63 8.82 13.67 46.72
C LEU A 63 8.61 14.30 45.33
N ALA A 64 7.44 14.88 45.04
CA ALA A 64 7.16 15.56 43.78
C ALA A 64 7.96 16.85 43.57
N GLU A 65 8.36 17.55 44.64
CA GLU A 65 9.13 18.80 44.52
C GLU A 65 10.49 18.53 43.85
N ASN A 66 10.79 19.32 42.80
CA ASN A 66 11.97 19.16 41.93
C ASN A 66 12.06 17.81 41.18
N ALA A 67 10.95 17.08 41.02
CA ALA A 67 10.89 15.86 40.23
C ALA A 67 10.55 16.12 38.74
N THR A 68 10.65 15.07 37.92
CA THR A 68 10.18 15.06 36.54
C THR A 68 8.86 14.29 36.45
N ALA A 69 7.82 14.89 35.87
CA ALA A 69 6.56 14.19 35.59
C ALA A 69 6.49 13.76 34.12
N TYR A 70 6.22 12.49 33.88
CA TYR A 70 5.94 11.91 32.57
C TYR A 70 4.43 11.74 32.45
N VAL A 71 3.84 12.18 31.33
CA VAL A 71 2.39 12.09 31.12
C VAL A 71 2.09 11.70 29.67
N SER A 72 1.16 10.77 29.46
CA SER A 72 0.87 10.24 28.12
C SER A 72 0.12 11.22 27.20
N LEU A 73 -0.49 12.27 27.74
CA LEU A 73 -1.23 13.31 27.02
C LEU A 73 -0.95 14.67 27.65
N GLU A 74 -1.00 15.75 26.87
CA GLU A 74 -0.84 17.12 27.36
C GLU A 74 -1.73 17.42 28.58
N PRO A 75 -1.16 17.94 29.70
CA PRO A 75 -1.94 18.31 30.89
C PRO A 75 -3.01 19.36 30.61
N CYS A 76 -4.22 19.15 31.14
CA CYS A 76 -5.33 20.07 30.89
C CYS A 76 -5.11 21.45 31.54
N ASN A 77 -5.48 22.51 30.81
CA ASN A 77 -5.36 23.92 31.24
C ASN A 77 -6.71 24.66 31.24
N HIS A 78 -7.80 23.98 31.58
CA HIS A 78 -9.13 24.56 31.65
C HIS A 78 -9.87 24.05 32.89
N TYR A 79 -10.86 24.82 33.36
CA TYR A 79 -11.75 24.41 34.43
C TYR A 79 -12.90 23.58 33.86
N GLY A 80 -12.85 22.27 34.10
CA GLY A 80 -13.91 21.33 33.73
C GLY A 80 -14.69 20.86 34.96
N ARG A 81 -14.95 19.55 35.04
CA ARG A 81 -15.51 18.91 36.26
C ARG A 81 -14.49 18.88 37.40
N THR A 82 -13.21 18.96 37.06
CA THR A 82 -12.06 18.98 37.96
C THR A 82 -11.20 20.23 37.67
N PRO A 83 -10.41 20.72 38.66
CA PRO A 83 -9.43 21.78 38.43
C PRO A 83 -8.36 21.38 37.40
N PRO A 84 -7.72 22.36 36.72
CA PRO A 84 -6.69 22.10 35.71
C PRO A 84 -5.45 21.40 36.29
N CYS A 85 -4.92 20.43 35.56
CA CYS A 85 -3.74 19.68 35.96
C CYS A 85 -2.47 20.53 35.92
N THR A 86 -2.42 21.54 35.04
CA THR A 86 -1.32 22.51 35.02
C THR A 86 -1.11 23.18 36.38
N GLU A 87 -2.17 23.60 37.06
CA GLU A 87 -2.08 24.21 38.39
C GLU A 87 -1.61 23.20 39.45
N ALA A 88 -2.05 21.94 39.36
CA ALA A 88 -1.57 20.89 40.27
C ALA A 88 -0.06 20.64 40.11
N LEU A 89 0.44 20.57 38.88
CA LEU A 89 1.86 20.38 38.57
C LEU A 89 2.71 21.59 39.00
N ILE A 90 2.20 22.81 38.82
CA ILE A 90 2.85 24.06 39.27
C ILE A 90 2.93 24.11 40.80
N ASN A 91 1.82 23.83 41.48
CA ASN A 91 1.77 23.83 42.95
C ASN A 91 2.66 22.74 43.57
N ALA A 92 2.86 21.62 42.87
CA ALA A 92 3.79 20.57 43.26
C ALA A 92 5.27 20.94 43.03
N LYS A 93 5.54 22.08 42.37
CA LYS A 93 6.90 22.59 42.06
C LYS A 93 7.77 21.55 41.36
N LEU A 94 7.21 20.92 40.33
CA LEU A 94 7.98 20.03 39.45
C LEU A 94 9.07 20.82 38.73
N LYS A 95 10.17 20.14 38.42
CA LYS A 95 11.28 20.72 37.65
C LYS A 95 11.01 20.59 36.16
N ASP A 96 10.66 19.39 35.73
CA ASP A 96 10.54 19.02 34.32
C ASP A 96 9.21 18.28 34.08
N VAL A 97 8.58 18.46 32.92
CA VAL A 97 7.40 17.70 32.46
C VAL A 97 7.65 17.17 31.05
N VAL A 98 7.49 15.86 30.87
CA VAL A 98 7.63 15.19 29.59
C VAL A 98 6.27 14.70 29.13
N VAL A 99 5.83 15.18 27.96
CA VAL A 99 4.50 14.92 27.39
C VAL A 99 4.61 13.91 26.25
N GLY A 100 3.80 12.85 26.27
CA GLY A 100 3.78 11.83 25.22
C GLY A 100 3.17 12.33 23.91
N MET A 101 2.03 13.02 23.96
CA MET A 101 1.43 13.66 22.80
C MET A 101 0.69 14.96 23.18
N THR A 102 0.59 15.89 22.24
CA THR A 102 -0.21 17.11 22.39
C THR A 102 -1.72 16.81 22.32
N ASP A 103 -2.55 17.60 22.99
CA ASP A 103 -4.00 17.38 22.95
C ASP A 103 -4.55 17.69 21.55
N PRO A 104 -5.28 16.76 20.88
CA PRO A 104 -5.90 17.00 19.59
C PRO A 104 -7.06 18.01 19.65
N ASN A 105 -7.60 18.31 20.83
CA ASN A 105 -8.70 19.24 21.00
C ASN A 105 -8.23 20.67 20.66
N PRO A 106 -8.79 21.31 19.62
CA PRO A 106 -8.34 22.65 19.19
C PRO A 106 -8.44 23.73 20.26
N ILE A 107 -9.29 23.53 21.28
CA ILE A 107 -9.46 24.46 22.40
C ILE A 107 -8.33 24.33 23.43
N VAL A 108 -7.69 23.16 23.52
CA VAL A 108 -6.69 22.81 24.54
C VAL A 108 -5.27 22.77 23.97
N ALA A 109 -5.12 22.40 22.69
CA ALA A 109 -3.85 22.16 22.02
C ALA A 109 -2.79 23.22 22.37
N SER A 110 -1.67 22.74 22.94
CA SER A 110 -0.48 23.52 23.33
C SER A 110 -0.66 24.52 24.48
N LYS A 111 -1.89 24.78 24.96
CA LYS A 111 -2.12 25.74 26.06
C LYS A 111 -1.63 25.22 27.41
N GLY A 112 -1.60 23.89 27.61
CA GLY A 112 -1.10 23.29 28.84
C GLY A 112 0.41 23.37 28.91
N ILE A 113 1.07 23.06 27.80
CA ILE A 113 2.52 23.19 27.64
C ILE A 113 2.95 24.65 27.86
N GLU A 114 2.28 25.60 27.20
CA GLU A 114 2.58 27.04 27.34
C GLU A 114 2.43 27.54 28.79
N ARG A 115 1.38 27.10 29.50
CA ARG A 115 1.14 27.49 30.91
C ARG A 115 2.24 27.00 31.84
N LEU A 116 2.68 25.75 31.68
CA LEU A 116 3.74 25.14 32.48
C LEU A 116 5.09 25.82 32.22
N GLN A 117 5.43 26.06 30.95
CA GLN A 117 6.64 26.80 30.55
C GLN A 117 6.65 28.22 31.13
N SER A 118 5.50 28.91 31.07
CA SER A 118 5.35 30.27 31.65
C SER A 118 5.50 30.30 33.18
N ALA A 119 5.29 29.17 33.85
CA ALA A 119 5.50 29.02 35.29
C ALA A 119 6.94 28.59 35.65
N GLY A 120 7.83 28.45 34.66
CA GLY A 120 9.24 28.11 34.86
C GLY A 120 9.55 26.61 34.88
N ILE A 121 8.61 25.75 34.47
CA ILE A 121 8.81 24.30 34.35
C ILE A 121 9.35 24.00 32.94
N ASP A 122 10.40 23.17 32.83
CA ASP A 122 10.89 22.73 31.52
C ASP A 122 9.94 21.68 30.95
N VAL A 123 9.41 21.90 29.74
CA VAL A 123 8.42 21.02 29.12
C VAL A 123 8.89 20.57 27.75
N ARG A 124 8.96 19.24 27.56
CA ARG A 124 9.35 18.62 26.29
C ARG A 124 8.35 17.55 25.84
N VAL A 125 8.18 17.40 24.53
CA VAL A 125 7.33 16.37 23.93
C VAL A 125 8.20 15.18 23.51
N CYS A 126 7.85 13.97 23.94
CA CYS A 126 8.57 12.74 23.63
C CYS A 126 8.21 12.25 22.22
N MET A 127 8.93 12.75 21.21
CA MET A 127 8.69 12.41 19.80
C MET A 127 8.84 10.92 19.49
N GLU A 128 9.66 10.19 20.26
CA GLU A 128 9.92 8.75 20.04
C GLU A 128 8.69 7.89 20.32
N GLU A 129 7.88 8.26 21.32
CA GLU A 129 6.71 7.49 21.79
C GLU A 129 5.37 8.16 21.44
N GLU A 130 5.38 9.28 20.70
CA GLU A 130 4.15 10.00 20.33
C GLU A 130 3.15 9.08 19.61
N ALA A 131 3.64 8.25 18.67
CA ALA A 131 2.81 7.29 17.95
C ALA A 131 2.11 6.29 18.89
N LEU A 132 2.79 5.87 19.96
CA LEU A 132 2.22 4.96 20.95
C LEU A 132 1.08 5.63 21.74
N CYS A 133 1.29 6.86 22.20
CA CYS A 133 0.27 7.63 22.91
C CYS A 133 -0.93 7.97 22.00
N ARG A 134 -0.70 8.24 20.71
CA ARG A 134 -1.77 8.45 19.73
C ARG A 134 -2.59 7.18 19.52
N ASN A 135 -1.96 6.01 19.44
CA ASN A 135 -2.66 4.74 19.28
C ASN A 135 -3.53 4.41 20.50
N LEU A 136 -3.06 4.72 21.71
CA LEU A 136 -3.86 4.54 22.94
C LEU A 136 -5.19 5.30 22.84
N ASN A 137 -5.17 6.53 22.37
CA ASN A 137 -6.32 7.43 22.32
C ASN A 137 -6.91 7.64 20.91
N GLU A 138 -6.75 6.69 19.98
CA GLU A 138 -7.17 6.82 18.58
C GLU A 138 -8.62 7.31 18.42
N ALA A 139 -9.53 6.69 19.18
CA ALA A 139 -10.94 7.03 19.15
C ALA A 139 -11.26 8.42 19.71
N TYR A 140 -10.61 8.81 20.81
CA TYR A 140 -10.73 10.15 21.38
C TYR A 140 -10.23 11.20 20.38
N ILE A 141 -9.07 10.97 19.77
CA ILE A 141 -8.50 11.84 18.74
C ILE A 141 -9.45 11.97 17.55
N HIS A 142 -10.01 10.86 17.07
CA HIS A 142 -10.98 10.87 15.98
C HIS A 142 -12.22 11.70 16.33
N CYS A 143 -12.78 11.51 17.53
CA CYS A 143 -13.93 12.24 18.02
C CYS A 143 -13.67 13.74 18.10
N MET A 144 -12.53 14.15 18.68
CA MET A 144 -12.15 15.56 18.80
C MET A 144 -11.91 16.25 17.45
N LEU A 145 -11.32 15.55 16.48
CA LEU A 145 -10.98 16.14 15.18
C LEU A 145 -12.15 16.17 14.20
N THR A 146 -13.09 15.22 14.30
CA THR A 146 -14.16 15.04 13.31
C THR A 146 -15.55 15.34 13.83
N GLY A 147 -15.75 15.36 15.15
CA GLY A 147 -17.07 15.41 15.77
C GLY A 147 -17.88 14.11 15.63
N LYS A 148 -17.23 12.99 15.31
CA LYS A 148 -17.87 11.69 15.03
C LYS A 148 -17.27 10.59 15.89
N ALA A 149 -18.10 9.63 16.29
CA ALA A 149 -17.64 8.46 17.02
C ALA A 149 -16.76 7.58 16.12
N PHE A 150 -15.71 7.00 16.69
CA PHE A 150 -14.84 6.06 15.98
C PHE A 150 -15.52 4.70 15.88
N ALA A 151 -15.69 4.20 14.66
CA ALA A 151 -16.42 2.96 14.40
C ALA A 151 -15.49 1.83 13.93
N THR A 152 -15.60 0.68 14.56
CA THR A 152 -14.96 -0.57 14.12
C THR A 152 -16.00 -1.52 13.55
N LEU A 153 -15.79 -1.98 12.32
CA LEU A 153 -16.63 -3.02 11.71
C LEU A 153 -16.07 -4.40 12.06
N ARG A 154 -16.86 -5.21 12.76
CA ARG A 154 -16.51 -6.61 13.05
C ARG A 154 -17.34 -7.54 12.18
N THR A 155 -16.64 -8.44 11.49
CA THR A 155 -17.27 -9.50 10.70
C THR A 155 -16.67 -10.85 11.08
N THR A 156 -17.51 -11.87 11.21
CA THR A 156 -17.01 -13.25 11.20
C THR A 156 -17.12 -13.76 9.78
N LEU A 157 -15.98 -14.18 9.24
CA LEU A 157 -15.93 -14.81 7.93
C LEU A 157 -15.56 -16.28 8.12
N SER A 158 -16.35 -17.15 7.53
CA SER A 158 -15.90 -18.50 7.23
C SER A 158 -14.69 -18.46 6.29
N VAL A 159 -13.88 -19.52 6.27
CA VAL A 159 -12.69 -19.63 5.39
C VAL A 159 -13.04 -19.47 3.90
N ASN A 160 -14.30 -19.71 3.53
CA ASN A 160 -14.84 -19.48 2.18
C ASN A 160 -15.31 -18.05 1.90
N GLY A 161 -15.10 -17.11 2.83
CA GLY A 161 -15.47 -15.70 2.66
C GLY A 161 -16.97 -15.44 2.84
N VAL A 162 -17.72 -16.41 3.37
CA VAL A 162 -19.13 -16.23 3.71
C VAL A 162 -19.21 -15.64 5.11
N VAL A 163 -19.94 -14.54 5.27
CA VAL A 163 -20.24 -13.95 6.58
C VAL A 163 -21.07 -14.94 7.37
N VAL A 164 -20.60 -15.31 8.56
CA VAL A 164 -21.27 -16.24 9.46
C VAL A 164 -21.64 -15.53 10.75
N ASN A 165 -22.79 -15.90 11.33
CA ASN A 165 -23.19 -15.39 12.63
C ASN A 165 -22.82 -16.34 13.77
N GLN A 166 -21.54 -16.70 13.83
CA GLN A 166 -21.03 -17.60 14.86
C GLN A 166 -19.77 -17.02 15.45
N ILE A 167 -19.78 -16.80 16.75
CA ILE A 167 -18.59 -16.44 17.51
C ILE A 167 -17.82 -17.74 17.77
N GLY A 168 -16.49 -17.71 17.67
CA GLY A 168 -15.66 -18.90 17.89
C GLY A 168 -15.78 -19.40 19.33
N THR A 169 -15.68 -20.72 19.53
CA THR A 169 -15.74 -21.34 20.86
C THR A 169 -14.75 -20.68 21.81
N GLY A 170 -15.23 -20.21 22.96
CA GLY A 170 -14.40 -19.56 23.98
C GLY A 170 -14.13 -18.07 23.76
N ALA A 171 -14.55 -17.48 22.63
CA ALA A 171 -14.29 -16.07 22.36
C ALA A 171 -15.17 -15.11 23.18
N ASP A 172 -16.36 -15.55 23.58
CA ASP A 172 -17.29 -14.85 24.47
C ASP A 172 -17.02 -15.09 25.96
N GLN A 173 -16.16 -16.05 26.31
CA GLN A 173 -15.84 -16.37 27.70
C GLN A 173 -14.88 -15.33 28.32
N PRO A 174 -14.76 -15.27 29.66
CA PRO A 174 -13.75 -14.43 30.30
C PRO A 174 -12.33 -14.73 29.77
N GLY A 175 -11.59 -13.69 29.38
CA GLY A 175 -10.30 -13.79 28.70
C GLY A 175 -10.39 -14.06 27.19
N GLY A 176 -11.59 -14.30 26.67
CA GLY A 176 -11.87 -14.46 25.25
C GLY A 176 -11.79 -13.13 24.49
N TYR A 177 -11.38 -13.19 23.23
CA TYR A 177 -11.18 -11.99 22.40
C TYR A 177 -12.42 -11.11 22.28
N TYR A 178 -13.61 -11.71 22.13
CA TYR A 178 -14.85 -10.94 21.96
C TYR A 178 -15.29 -10.31 23.29
N SER A 179 -15.15 -11.03 24.40
CA SER A 179 -15.38 -10.48 25.76
C SER A 179 -14.47 -9.29 26.07
N GLN A 180 -13.17 -9.39 25.74
CA GLN A 180 -12.20 -8.29 25.88
C GLN A 180 -12.52 -7.12 24.96
N LEU A 181 -12.92 -7.40 23.72
CA LEU A 181 -13.30 -6.35 22.77
C LEU A 181 -14.50 -5.56 23.31
N LEU A 182 -15.56 -6.24 23.72
CA LEU A 182 -16.76 -5.58 24.25
C LEU A 182 -16.50 -4.75 25.51
N LYS A 183 -15.49 -5.12 26.32
CA LYS A 183 -15.05 -4.31 27.48
C LYS A 183 -14.52 -2.94 27.07
N GLU A 184 -13.86 -2.83 25.91
CA GLU A 184 -13.16 -1.60 25.49
C GLU A 184 -14.06 -0.61 24.74
N TYR A 185 -15.24 -1.02 24.30
CA TYR A 185 -16.12 -0.22 23.42
C TYR A 185 -17.27 0.40 24.21
N ASP A 186 -17.64 1.63 23.85
CA ASP A 186 -18.71 2.36 24.53
C ASP A 186 -20.10 1.93 24.05
N GLY A 187 -20.19 1.37 22.84
CA GLY A 187 -21.46 0.94 22.25
C GLY A 187 -21.31 -0.08 21.14
N VAL A 188 -22.38 -0.87 20.93
CA VAL A 188 -22.50 -1.87 19.86
C VAL A 188 -23.69 -1.51 18.99
N ILE A 189 -23.44 -1.31 17.69
CA ILE A 189 -24.42 -1.03 16.66
C ILE A 189 -24.93 -2.34 16.07
N ILE A 190 -26.24 -2.55 16.18
CA ILE A 190 -26.97 -3.73 15.74
C ILE A 190 -28.00 -3.31 14.68
N SER A 191 -28.08 -4.05 13.58
CA SER A 191 -29.09 -3.82 12.55
C SER A 191 -30.46 -4.36 12.98
N GLY A 192 -31.55 -3.68 12.64
CA GLY A 192 -32.92 -4.10 12.92
C GLY A 192 -33.36 -5.38 12.19
N ILE A 193 -32.57 -5.88 11.23
CA ILE A 193 -32.76 -7.20 10.60
C ILE A 193 -32.17 -8.32 11.49
N SER A 194 -31.25 -7.98 12.39
CA SER A 194 -30.56 -8.87 13.33
C SER A 194 -31.37 -9.15 14.62
N VAL A 195 -32.66 -8.80 14.64
CA VAL A 195 -33.56 -8.96 15.80
C VAL A 195 -33.78 -10.44 16.19
N ASN A 196 -33.33 -11.38 15.36
CA ASN A 196 -33.32 -12.82 15.64
C ASN A 196 -32.03 -13.32 16.33
N MET A 197 -31.17 -12.43 16.83
CA MET A 197 -30.07 -12.81 17.71
C MET A 197 -30.58 -13.56 18.95
N THR A 198 -29.89 -14.62 19.36
CA THR A 198 -30.26 -15.41 20.56
C THR A 198 -29.58 -14.93 21.84
N THR A 199 -28.50 -14.16 21.75
CA THR A 199 -27.68 -13.72 22.89
C THR A 199 -27.25 -12.26 22.75
N LEU A 200 -27.35 -11.49 23.83
CA LEU A 200 -26.89 -10.11 23.88
C LEU A 200 -25.34 -10.07 23.84
N PRO A 201 -24.71 -9.25 22.98
CA PRO A 201 -23.25 -9.09 22.99
C PRO A 201 -22.82 -8.42 24.30
N THR A 202 -22.35 -9.23 25.24
CA THR A 202 -22.04 -8.81 26.63
C THR A 202 -20.58 -9.12 26.92
N SER A 203 -19.86 -8.20 27.58
CA SER A 203 -18.53 -8.51 28.09
C SER A 203 -18.65 -9.36 29.35
N HIS A 204 -17.88 -10.43 29.44
CA HIS A 204 -17.81 -11.31 30.60
C HIS A 204 -16.55 -11.08 31.44
N GLU A 205 -15.81 -10.00 31.17
CA GLU A 205 -14.65 -9.60 31.97
C GLU A 205 -15.07 -9.05 33.35
N ALA A 206 -14.27 -9.34 34.37
CA ALA A 206 -14.52 -8.83 35.71
C ALA A 206 -14.45 -7.28 35.73
N GLY A 207 -15.50 -6.65 36.28
CA GLY A 207 -15.60 -5.19 36.40
C GLY A 207 -15.85 -4.44 35.09
N ALA A 208 -16.19 -5.14 33.99
CA ALA A 208 -16.47 -4.49 32.71
C ALA A 208 -17.74 -3.63 32.77
N LYS A 209 -17.65 -2.42 32.24
CA LYS A 209 -18.81 -1.61 31.88
C LYS A 209 -19.43 -2.18 30.60
N GLN A 210 -20.73 -2.48 30.62
CA GLN A 210 -21.41 -2.99 29.43
C GLN A 210 -21.58 -1.88 28.37
N PRO A 211 -21.45 -2.21 27.08
CA PRO A 211 -21.61 -1.25 26.00
C PRO A 211 -23.08 -0.85 25.81
N LEU A 212 -23.32 0.37 25.35
CA LEU A 212 -24.65 0.81 24.94
C LEU A 212 -25.09 0.06 23.66
N TYR A 213 -26.25 -0.58 23.68
CA TYR A 213 -26.83 -1.27 22.54
C TYR A 213 -27.56 -0.29 21.62
N ILE A 214 -27.03 -0.06 20.42
CA ILE A 214 -27.55 0.91 19.45
C ILE A 214 -28.22 0.14 18.31
N ILE A 215 -29.55 0.17 18.25
CA ILE A 215 -30.33 -0.66 17.33
C ILE A 215 -30.88 0.23 16.21
N ILE A 216 -30.54 -0.06 14.97
CA ILE A 216 -30.94 0.75 13.80
C ILE A 216 -32.13 0.07 13.10
N ALA A 217 -33.31 0.68 13.13
CA ALA A 217 -34.53 0.14 12.50
C ALA A 217 -35.10 1.09 11.43
N GLN A 218 -35.40 0.57 10.23
CA GLN A 218 -36.04 1.33 9.15
C GLN A 218 -37.55 1.04 9.05
N GLY A 219 -38.31 2.07 8.72
CA GLY A 219 -39.76 2.17 8.83
C GLY A 219 -40.52 1.13 8.00
N GLY A 220 -41.00 0.10 8.71
CA GLY A 220 -41.93 -0.90 8.17
C GLY A 220 -42.84 -1.51 9.23
N ASN A 221 -42.41 -1.55 10.50
CA ASN A 221 -43.18 -2.13 11.60
C ASN A 221 -43.56 -1.07 12.64
N SER A 222 -44.84 -0.96 12.96
CA SER A 222 -45.36 -0.12 14.05
C SER A 222 -44.88 -0.57 15.44
N GLN A 223 -44.36 -1.80 15.54
CA GLN A 223 -43.84 -2.39 16.76
C GLN A 223 -42.54 -3.18 16.50
N LEU A 224 -41.48 -2.89 17.27
CA LEU A 224 -40.21 -3.61 17.27
C LEU A 224 -40.10 -4.45 18.55
N ASN A 225 -39.99 -5.77 18.41
CA ASN A 225 -39.81 -6.69 19.55
C ASN A 225 -38.36 -7.18 19.58
N ILE A 226 -37.57 -6.73 20.56
CA ILE A 226 -36.15 -7.04 20.66
C ILE A 226 -35.97 -8.26 21.57
N GLN A 227 -36.08 -9.46 20.98
CA GLN A 227 -36.16 -10.72 21.75
C GLN A 227 -34.94 -11.02 22.62
N PHE A 228 -33.76 -10.52 22.23
CA PHE A 228 -32.51 -10.73 22.98
C PHE A 228 -32.32 -9.77 24.16
N LEU A 229 -33.12 -8.70 24.26
CA LEU A 229 -33.00 -7.69 25.31
C LEU A 229 -34.00 -8.01 26.44
N ARG A 230 -33.49 -8.22 27.66
CA ARG A 230 -34.33 -8.40 28.86
C ARG A 230 -34.76 -7.04 29.41
N GLU A 231 -35.87 -6.99 30.15
CA GLU A 231 -36.38 -5.75 30.79
C GLU A 231 -35.32 -5.07 31.67
N GLU A 232 -34.50 -5.86 32.37
CA GLU A 232 -33.42 -5.39 33.24
C GLU A 232 -32.31 -4.63 32.49
N CYS A 233 -32.14 -4.89 31.19
CA CYS A 233 -31.12 -4.26 30.34
C CYS A 233 -31.71 -3.16 29.43
N ALA A 234 -33.00 -2.85 29.57
CA ALA A 234 -33.70 -1.91 28.68
C ALA A 234 -33.08 -0.50 28.70
N SER A 235 -32.57 -0.07 29.85
CA SER A 235 -31.90 1.23 30.02
C SER A 235 -30.53 1.33 29.34
N GLU A 236 -29.96 0.20 28.91
CA GLU A 236 -28.67 0.14 28.21
C GLU A 236 -28.84 0.07 26.69
N ALA A 237 -30.05 0.28 26.18
CA ALA A 237 -30.35 0.22 24.76
C ALA A 237 -31.00 1.51 24.22
N VAL A 238 -30.63 1.86 23.00
CA VAL A 238 -31.22 2.95 22.21
C VAL A 238 -31.61 2.44 20.83
N VAL A 239 -32.82 2.75 20.38
CA VAL A 239 -33.32 2.46 19.03
C VAL A 239 -33.28 3.74 18.22
N LEU A 240 -32.56 3.71 17.10
CA LEU A 240 -32.51 4.77 16.10
C LEU A 240 -33.40 4.39 14.93
N THR A 241 -34.38 5.23 14.58
CA THR A 241 -35.36 4.93 13.54
C THR A 241 -35.75 6.16 12.72
N ASP A 242 -36.28 5.96 11.51
CA ASP A 242 -36.80 7.04 10.64
C ASP A 242 -38.26 7.42 10.93
N SER A 243 -38.95 6.65 11.76
CA SER A 243 -40.38 6.82 12.03
C SER A 243 -40.72 6.39 13.46
N PRO A 244 -41.80 6.90 14.08
CA PRO A 244 -42.17 6.47 15.43
C PRO A 244 -42.47 4.97 15.51
N VAL A 245 -41.79 4.26 16.41
CA VAL A 245 -41.95 2.80 16.62
C VAL A 245 -42.16 2.51 18.09
N THR A 246 -43.09 1.59 18.40
CA THR A 246 -43.27 1.07 19.76
C THR A 246 -42.29 -0.08 20.01
N VAL A 247 -41.46 0.01 21.05
CA VAL A 247 -40.44 -1.01 21.35
C VAL A 247 -40.87 -1.89 22.52
N LYS A 248 -40.63 -3.20 22.43
CA LYS A 248 -40.70 -4.15 23.55
C LYS A 248 -39.30 -4.76 23.80
N PRO A 249 -38.82 -4.84 25.05
CA PRO A 249 -39.46 -4.44 26.31
C PRO A 249 -39.61 -2.90 26.50
N PRO A 250 -40.54 -2.43 27.35
CA PRO A 250 -40.65 -1.01 27.68
C PRO A 250 -39.40 -0.53 28.44
N GLY A 251 -39.01 0.74 28.27
CA GLY A 251 -37.82 1.33 28.91
C GLY A 251 -36.63 1.55 27.97
N VAL A 252 -36.69 1.04 26.74
CA VAL A 252 -35.71 1.32 25.68
C VAL A 252 -35.91 2.74 25.15
N GLU A 253 -34.83 3.51 25.04
CA GLU A 253 -34.88 4.85 24.47
C GLU A 253 -35.11 4.77 22.95
N VAL A 254 -36.04 5.55 22.39
CA VAL A 254 -36.31 5.61 20.95
C VAL A 254 -36.01 7.01 20.43
N LEU A 255 -35.07 7.12 19.49
CA LEU A 255 -34.76 8.33 18.76
C LEU A 255 -35.24 8.23 17.31
N VAL A 256 -36.15 9.13 16.96
CA VAL A 256 -36.58 9.30 15.56
C VAL A 256 -35.65 10.31 14.90
N LEU A 257 -35.01 9.90 13.80
CA LEU A 257 -34.02 10.67 13.06
C LEU A 257 -34.55 11.04 11.67
N ASP A 258 -34.43 12.32 11.32
CA ASP A 258 -34.80 12.83 9.99
C ASP A 258 -33.91 12.25 8.87
N ARG A 259 -32.70 11.79 9.23
CA ARG A 259 -31.71 11.24 8.30
C ARG A 259 -31.07 9.97 8.86
N MET A 260 -31.42 8.82 8.29
CA MET A 260 -30.84 7.52 8.65
C MET A 260 -29.54 7.23 7.87
N SER A 261 -28.50 8.04 8.08
CA SER A 261 -27.16 7.79 7.53
C SER A 261 -26.17 7.42 8.63
N LEU A 262 -25.23 6.52 8.34
CA LEU A 262 -24.20 6.12 9.31
C LEU A 262 -23.38 7.34 9.79
N GLU A 263 -23.09 8.28 8.90
CA GLU A 263 -22.33 9.48 9.26
C GLU A 263 -23.09 10.34 10.30
N PHE A 264 -24.41 10.50 10.14
CA PHE A 264 -25.23 11.24 11.10
C PHE A 264 -25.42 10.49 12.41
N ILE A 265 -25.55 9.17 12.36
CA ILE A 265 -25.60 8.32 13.56
C ILE A 265 -24.32 8.48 14.38
N LEU A 266 -23.15 8.41 13.75
CA LEU A 266 -21.87 8.57 14.44
C LEU A 266 -21.68 9.99 15.03
N GLU A 267 -22.27 11.02 14.43
CA GLU A 267 -22.30 12.39 15.00
C GLU A 267 -23.16 12.44 16.28
N ILE A 268 -24.34 11.82 16.28
CA ILE A 268 -25.22 11.74 17.46
C ILE A 268 -24.57 10.96 18.59
N LEU A 269 -23.92 9.84 18.27
CA LEU A 269 -23.22 9.02 19.27
C LEU A 269 -22.07 9.81 19.92
N ALA A 270 -21.30 10.57 19.13
CA ALA A 270 -20.26 11.45 19.66
C ALA A 270 -20.82 12.54 20.57
N GLN A 271 -21.96 13.17 20.22
CA GLN A 271 -22.63 14.16 21.05
C GLN A 271 -23.12 13.60 22.39
N ARG A 272 -23.43 12.29 22.42
CA ARG A 272 -23.77 11.55 23.66
C ARG A 272 -22.54 11.14 24.48
N GLY A 273 -21.34 11.48 24.04
CA GLY A 273 -20.09 11.17 24.73
C GLY A 273 -19.56 9.76 24.45
N LEU A 274 -20.05 9.08 23.40
CA LEU A 274 -19.52 7.80 22.95
C LEU A 274 -18.38 8.06 21.97
N CYS A 275 -17.16 7.64 22.32
CA CYS A 275 -15.98 7.83 21.49
C CYS A 275 -15.70 6.59 20.63
N ARG A 276 -16.01 5.37 21.11
CA ARG A 276 -15.81 4.08 20.43
C ARG A 276 -17.13 3.33 20.23
N GLY A 277 -17.42 2.94 18.99
CA GLY A 277 -18.55 2.06 18.64
C GLY A 277 -18.11 0.85 17.81
N GLU A 278 -18.68 -0.33 18.08
CA GLU A 278 -18.51 -1.54 17.26
C GLU A 278 -19.76 -1.75 16.41
N ALA A 279 -19.64 -2.00 15.10
CA ALA A 279 -20.76 -2.43 14.26
C ALA A 279 -20.65 -3.91 13.94
N GLY A 280 -21.64 -4.71 14.37
CA GLY A 280 -21.72 -6.14 14.09
C GLY A 280 -22.63 -6.44 12.90
N THR A 281 -22.16 -7.25 11.95
CA THR A 281 -23.04 -7.82 10.91
C THR A 281 -23.56 -9.18 11.36
N GLU A 282 -24.43 -9.18 12.37
CA GLU A 282 -25.01 -10.41 12.87
C GLU A 282 -26.23 -10.79 12.01
N GLY A 283 -26.10 -11.77 11.10
CA GLY A 283 -27.27 -12.40 10.46
C GLY A 283 -27.78 -11.85 9.12
N CYS A 284 -26.93 -11.31 8.23
CA CYS A 284 -27.36 -10.95 6.87
C CYS A 284 -27.38 -12.15 5.89
N CYS A 285 -28.33 -13.07 6.05
CA CYS A 285 -28.85 -13.87 4.93
C CYS A 285 -29.97 -13.07 4.24
N GLY A 286 -29.59 -12.00 3.54
CA GLY A 286 -30.56 -11.05 2.96
C GLY A 286 -29.98 -9.71 2.50
N ALA A 287 -28.68 -9.48 2.65
CA ALA A 287 -28.00 -8.32 2.07
C ALA A 287 -27.09 -8.69 0.87
N PRO A 288 -27.63 -9.21 -0.25
CA PRO A 288 -26.91 -9.09 -1.52
C PRO A 288 -26.58 -7.62 -1.84
N ALA A 289 -27.38 -6.66 -1.34
CA ALA A 289 -27.19 -5.24 -1.65
C ALA A 289 -26.05 -4.54 -0.90
N TYR A 290 -25.59 -5.06 0.25
CA TYR A 290 -24.49 -4.43 1.02
C TYR A 290 -23.17 -5.23 0.98
N LEU A 291 -23.18 -6.50 0.58
CA LEU A 291 -21.95 -7.27 0.34
C LEU A 291 -21.42 -7.12 -1.10
N ASP A 292 -22.27 -6.79 -2.06
CA ASP A 292 -21.81 -6.28 -3.37
C ASP A 292 -21.15 -4.89 -3.22
N SER A 293 -21.38 -4.25 -2.07
CA SER A 293 -20.77 -2.98 -1.73
C SER A 293 -19.32 -3.09 -1.26
N ASP A 294 -18.75 -4.24 -0.87
CA ASP A 294 -17.36 -4.29 -0.36
C ASP A 294 -16.31 -4.17 -1.50
N GLN A 295 -16.65 -4.62 -2.71
CA GLN A 295 -15.88 -4.31 -3.91
C GLN A 295 -16.05 -2.83 -4.31
N SER A 296 -17.22 -2.26 -4.03
CA SER A 296 -17.48 -0.82 -4.20
C SER A 296 -16.77 0.03 -3.12
N LEU A 297 -16.60 -0.49 -1.90
CA LEU A 297 -16.04 0.17 -0.71
C LEU A 297 -14.54 0.36 -0.85
N LYS A 298 -13.84 -0.57 -1.53
CA LYS A 298 -12.43 -0.38 -1.92
C LYS A 298 -12.27 0.71 -2.97
N GLY A 299 -13.20 0.79 -3.92
CA GLY A 299 -13.29 1.89 -4.88
C GLY A 299 -13.60 3.23 -4.20
N GLN A 300 -14.54 3.25 -3.25
CA GLN A 300 -14.93 4.44 -2.48
C GLN A 300 -13.84 4.87 -1.48
N LYS A 301 -13.10 3.95 -0.85
CA LYS A 301 -11.90 4.27 -0.06
C LYS A 301 -10.83 4.92 -0.94
N LEU A 302 -10.68 4.46 -2.19
CA LEU A 302 -9.82 5.11 -3.18
C LEU A 302 -10.31 6.54 -3.46
N GLU A 303 -11.60 6.70 -3.79
CA GLU A 303 -12.18 8.00 -4.12
C GLU A 303 -12.20 8.99 -2.94
N LYS A 304 -12.49 8.52 -1.72
CA LYS A 304 -12.38 9.31 -0.47
C LYS A 304 -10.93 9.75 -0.21
N ARG A 305 -9.93 8.87 -0.38
CA ARG A 305 -8.50 9.24 -0.25
C ARG A 305 -8.09 10.24 -1.33
N LEU A 306 -8.56 10.07 -2.57
CA LEU A 306 -8.32 11.02 -3.65
C LEU A 306 -8.93 12.40 -3.37
N GLY A 307 -10.09 12.46 -2.70
CA GLY A 307 -10.70 13.71 -2.26
C GLY A 307 -9.81 14.54 -1.32
N THR A 308 -8.95 13.89 -0.54
CA THR A 308 -7.99 14.57 0.35
C THR A 308 -6.72 15.07 -0.36
N TRP A 309 -6.43 14.59 -1.56
CA TRP A 309 -5.23 14.94 -2.33
C TRP A 309 -5.54 16.02 -3.36
N MET A 310 -5.90 17.22 -2.89
CA MET A 310 -6.01 18.41 -3.74
C MET A 310 -4.74 19.26 -3.64
N GLY A 311 -3.71 18.87 -4.40
CA GLY A 311 -2.45 19.60 -4.52
C GLY A 311 -1.93 19.65 -5.97
N ASN A 312 -1.16 20.70 -6.28
CA ASN A 312 -0.49 20.92 -7.58
C ASN A 312 0.69 19.93 -7.80
N LEU A 313 0.42 18.62 -7.81
CA LEU A 313 1.46 17.62 -8.03
C LEU A 313 1.71 17.40 -9.53
N SER A 314 3.00 17.35 -9.89
CA SER A 314 3.44 16.89 -11.20
C SER A 314 3.06 15.42 -11.44
N HIS A 315 3.04 14.98 -12.71
CA HIS A 315 2.80 13.56 -13.03
C HIS A 315 3.74 12.61 -12.28
N ALA A 316 5.00 12.98 -12.09
CA ALA A 316 5.95 12.20 -11.28
C ALA A 316 5.56 12.12 -9.79
N GLY A 317 5.09 13.24 -9.19
CA GLY A 317 4.59 13.23 -7.81
C GLY A 317 3.35 12.34 -7.65
N ARG A 318 2.43 12.40 -8.62
CA ARG A 318 1.24 11.53 -8.66
C ARG A 318 1.62 10.07 -8.83
N ALA A 319 2.61 9.77 -9.66
CA ALA A 319 3.11 8.41 -9.84
C ALA A 319 3.64 7.81 -8.53
N ILE A 320 4.39 8.59 -7.74
CA ILE A 320 4.87 8.19 -6.42
C ILE A 320 3.69 7.85 -5.50
N GLN A 321 2.67 8.71 -5.43
CA GLN A 321 1.50 8.46 -4.60
C GLN A 321 0.67 7.26 -5.06
N ILE A 322 0.53 7.05 -6.37
CA ILE A 322 -0.13 5.84 -6.90
C ILE A 322 0.58 4.61 -6.37
N ASN A 323 1.90 4.54 -6.48
CA ASN A 323 2.65 3.36 -6.06
C ASN A 323 2.72 3.18 -4.54
N ALA A 324 2.94 4.25 -3.79
CA ALA A 324 3.08 4.19 -2.34
C ALA A 324 1.73 3.92 -1.63
N CYS A 325 0.64 4.47 -2.16
CA CYS A 325 -0.63 4.52 -1.45
C CYS A 325 -1.78 3.83 -2.20
N LEU A 326 -1.98 4.06 -3.50
CA LEU A 326 -3.15 3.48 -4.19
C LEU A 326 -2.95 2.01 -4.56
N SER A 327 -1.73 1.63 -4.94
CA SER A 327 -1.39 0.27 -5.32
C SER A 327 -1.27 -0.68 -4.12
N SER A 328 -1.09 -0.16 -2.89
CA SER A 328 -1.00 -0.95 -1.66
C SER A 328 -2.36 -1.30 -1.05
N ILE A 329 -3.41 -0.52 -1.33
CA ILE A 329 -4.77 -0.73 -0.81
C ILE A 329 -5.32 -2.14 -1.12
N PRO A 330 -5.22 -2.67 -2.35
CA PRO A 330 -5.74 -4.01 -2.63
C PRO A 330 -4.81 -5.14 -2.18
N SER A 331 -3.56 -4.87 -1.77
CA SER A 331 -2.52 -5.91 -1.58
C SER A 331 -2.92 -6.98 -0.57
N TYR A 332 -3.55 -6.61 0.54
CA TYR A 332 -4.03 -7.59 1.53
C TYR A 332 -5.10 -8.50 0.93
N ALA A 333 -6.12 -7.91 0.29
CA ALA A 333 -7.21 -8.67 -0.32
C ALA A 333 -6.73 -9.57 -1.47
N MET A 334 -5.83 -9.07 -2.34
CA MET A 334 -5.19 -9.86 -3.39
C MET A 334 -4.34 -11.02 -2.84
N GLY A 335 -3.93 -10.96 -1.57
CA GLY A 335 -3.23 -12.05 -0.90
C GLY A 335 -4.12 -13.25 -0.55
N PHE A 336 -5.44 -13.07 -0.49
CA PHE A 336 -6.39 -14.11 -0.04
C PHE A 336 -7.53 -14.37 -1.04
N TYR A 337 -7.78 -13.45 -1.97
CA TYR A 337 -8.88 -13.55 -2.90
C TYR A 337 -8.39 -13.36 -4.32
N SER A 338 -8.88 -14.20 -5.23
CA SER A 338 -8.82 -13.92 -6.67
C SER A 338 -9.87 -12.86 -6.97
N LEU A 339 -9.44 -11.65 -7.29
CA LEU A 339 -10.34 -10.53 -7.55
C LEU A 339 -10.97 -10.66 -8.94
N PRO A 340 -12.28 -10.37 -9.10
CA PRO A 340 -12.90 -10.34 -10.41
C PRO A 340 -12.31 -9.25 -11.33
N GLU A 341 -12.38 -9.48 -12.64
CA GLU A 341 -11.86 -8.57 -13.66
C GLU A 341 -12.44 -7.13 -13.56
N GLY A 342 -13.72 -7.00 -13.22
CA GLY A 342 -14.37 -5.70 -13.02
C GLY A 342 -13.75 -4.88 -11.89
N VAL A 343 -13.21 -5.54 -10.85
CA VAL A 343 -12.53 -4.89 -9.72
C VAL A 343 -11.19 -4.34 -10.17
N HIS A 344 -10.39 -5.14 -10.89
CA HIS A 344 -9.13 -4.70 -11.48
C HIS A 344 -9.32 -3.49 -12.38
N HIS A 345 -10.30 -3.56 -13.29
CA HIS A 345 -10.64 -2.45 -14.18
C HIS A 345 -11.05 -1.17 -13.42
N LYS A 346 -11.80 -1.30 -12.32
CA LYS A 346 -12.18 -0.15 -11.48
C LYS A 346 -10.94 0.49 -10.83
N PHE A 347 -10.01 -0.30 -10.30
CA PHE A 347 -8.74 0.20 -9.77
C PHE A 347 -7.89 0.90 -10.84
N ASP A 348 -7.78 0.28 -12.03
CA ASP A 348 -7.05 0.83 -13.17
C ASP A 348 -7.64 2.17 -13.62
N SER A 349 -8.96 2.24 -13.74
CA SER A 349 -9.68 3.46 -14.12
C SER A 349 -9.47 4.60 -13.13
N VAL A 350 -9.61 4.35 -11.82
CA VAL A 350 -9.45 5.41 -10.82
C VAL A 350 -7.99 5.89 -10.76
N ARG A 351 -7.01 4.98 -10.78
CA ARG A 351 -5.58 5.36 -10.79
C ARG A 351 -5.20 6.11 -12.07
N GLY A 352 -5.73 5.70 -13.22
CA GLY A 352 -5.56 6.37 -14.51
C GLY A 352 -6.13 7.78 -14.51
N ARG A 353 -7.39 7.94 -14.07
CA ARG A 353 -8.02 9.26 -13.89
C ARG A 353 -7.16 10.13 -12.98
N TYR A 354 -6.72 9.63 -11.83
CA TYR A 354 -5.89 10.41 -10.91
C TYR A 354 -4.57 10.89 -11.53
N TYR A 355 -3.88 10.00 -12.25
CA TYR A 355 -2.62 10.34 -12.92
C TYR A 355 -2.79 11.47 -13.95
N TRP A 356 -3.89 11.46 -14.71
CA TRP A 356 -4.13 12.38 -15.84
C TRP A 356 -4.92 13.65 -15.49
N ALA A 357 -5.84 13.62 -14.53
CA ALA A 357 -6.89 14.63 -14.36
C ALA A 357 -6.42 16.04 -13.93
N GLY A 358 -5.16 16.25 -13.55
CA GLY A 358 -4.75 17.56 -13.02
C GLY A 358 -5.48 17.89 -11.72
N ASN A 359 -5.82 19.17 -11.47
CA ASN A 359 -6.45 19.65 -10.22
C ASN A 359 -7.97 19.48 -10.16
N LYS A 360 -8.62 19.03 -11.24
CA LYS A 360 -10.07 18.82 -11.29
C LYS A 360 -10.32 17.35 -11.62
N ILE A 361 -11.18 16.69 -10.86
CA ILE A 361 -11.51 15.26 -11.06
C ILE A 361 -12.31 15.05 -12.37
N ASN A 362 -12.78 16.12 -13.00
CA ASN A 362 -13.41 16.09 -14.33
C ASN A 362 -12.33 16.02 -15.42
N GLY A 363 -12.41 14.96 -16.23
CA GLY A 363 -11.29 14.38 -16.98
C GLY A 363 -10.51 15.33 -17.90
N LYS A 364 -9.18 15.13 -17.88
CA LYS A 364 -8.30 15.47 -19.00
C LYS A 364 -7.98 14.19 -19.76
N TYR A 365 -7.76 14.32 -21.07
CA TYR A 365 -7.49 13.21 -21.99
C TYR A 365 -6.31 12.33 -21.54
N HIS A 366 -6.49 11.01 -21.56
CA HIS A 366 -5.40 10.06 -21.34
C HIS A 366 -4.50 10.03 -22.59
N MET A 367 -3.19 10.31 -22.41
CA MET A 367 -2.23 10.27 -23.52
C MET A 367 -1.73 8.86 -23.81
N VAL A 368 -1.67 8.01 -22.78
CA VAL A 368 -1.22 6.62 -22.88
C VAL A 368 -2.26 5.72 -22.20
N LYS A 369 -2.46 4.52 -22.77
CA LYS A 369 -3.32 3.49 -22.20
C LYS A 369 -2.78 3.05 -20.83
N TRP A 370 -3.67 2.65 -19.91
CA TRP A 370 -3.28 2.31 -18.55
C TRP A 370 -2.36 1.08 -18.52
N GLU A 371 -2.67 0.10 -19.35
CA GLU A 371 -1.92 -1.16 -19.44
C GLU A 371 -0.45 -0.88 -19.78
N ASP A 372 -0.19 0.02 -20.73
CA ASP A 372 1.17 0.44 -21.12
C ASP A 372 1.92 1.17 -19.99
N MET A 373 1.20 1.80 -19.05
CA MET A 373 1.80 2.45 -17.88
C MET A 373 2.06 1.48 -16.72
N ALA A 374 1.24 0.44 -16.59
CA ALA A 374 1.28 -0.58 -15.55
C ALA A 374 2.39 -1.63 -15.71
N PHE A 375 3.27 -1.47 -16.70
CA PHE A 375 4.46 -2.30 -16.81
C PHE A 375 5.60 -1.86 -15.89
N PRO A 376 6.45 -2.81 -15.45
CA PRO A 376 7.76 -2.50 -14.90
C PRO A 376 8.54 -1.54 -15.82
N LYS A 377 9.38 -0.71 -15.20
CA LYS A 377 10.19 0.30 -15.90
C LYS A 377 11.10 -0.30 -16.97
N ASP A 378 11.70 -1.45 -16.68
CA ASP A 378 12.60 -2.19 -17.60
C ASP A 378 11.85 -2.74 -18.83
N PHE A 379 10.53 -2.93 -18.72
CA PHE A 379 9.65 -3.37 -19.82
C PHE A 379 8.91 -2.18 -20.47
N GLY A 380 9.40 -0.97 -20.19
CA GLY A 380 8.97 0.26 -20.84
C GLY A 380 7.73 0.94 -20.25
N GLY A 381 7.22 0.49 -19.10
CA GLY A 381 6.15 1.19 -18.38
C GLY A 381 6.64 2.28 -17.44
N LEU A 382 5.72 2.81 -16.62
CA LEU A 382 6.03 3.77 -15.56
C LEU A 382 6.35 3.08 -14.22
N GLY A 383 6.19 1.76 -14.16
CA GLY A 383 6.33 0.98 -12.94
C GLY A 383 5.11 1.06 -12.04
N PHE A 384 3.91 1.27 -12.57
CA PHE A 384 2.69 1.04 -11.79
C PHE A 384 2.45 -0.46 -11.63
N THR A 385 1.84 -0.85 -10.51
CA THR A 385 1.53 -2.26 -10.27
C THR A 385 0.36 -2.71 -11.14
N GLU A 386 0.61 -3.68 -12.01
CA GLU A 386 -0.44 -4.43 -12.71
C GLU A 386 -1.11 -5.36 -11.68
N THR A 387 -2.39 -5.12 -11.41
CA THR A 387 -3.06 -5.75 -10.27
C THR A 387 -3.40 -7.21 -10.50
N ARG A 388 -3.61 -7.66 -11.75
CA ARG A 388 -3.94 -9.05 -12.07
C ARG A 388 -2.73 -9.95 -11.83
N ALA A 389 -1.58 -9.59 -12.41
CA ALA A 389 -0.31 -10.25 -12.22
C ALA A 389 0.11 -10.24 -10.74
N MET A 390 -0.08 -9.11 -10.04
CA MET A 390 0.20 -9.05 -8.61
C MET A 390 -0.72 -9.95 -7.78
N ASN A 391 -2.02 -10.04 -8.12
CA ASN A 391 -2.95 -10.94 -7.44
C ASN A 391 -2.55 -12.40 -7.60
N ILE A 392 -2.20 -12.84 -8.82
CA ILE A 392 -1.68 -14.18 -9.08
C ILE A 392 -0.39 -14.42 -8.29
N ALA A 393 0.56 -13.49 -8.33
CA ALA A 393 1.84 -13.63 -7.64
C ALA A 393 1.72 -13.69 -6.11
N LEU A 394 0.75 -12.98 -5.53
CA LEU A 394 0.47 -13.01 -4.10
C LEU A 394 -0.22 -14.32 -3.68
N LEU A 395 -1.20 -14.79 -4.45
CA LEU A 395 -1.86 -16.07 -4.21
C LEU A 395 -0.89 -17.26 -4.35
N ALA A 396 -0.01 -17.23 -5.35
CA ALA A 396 1.03 -18.23 -5.58
C ALA A 396 1.98 -18.41 -4.38
N LYS A 397 2.16 -17.38 -3.54
CA LYS A 397 2.96 -17.47 -2.30
C LYS A 397 2.42 -18.56 -1.35
N TRP A 398 1.11 -18.82 -1.37
CA TRP A 398 0.51 -19.86 -0.56
C TRP A 398 0.90 -21.26 -1.00
N ILE A 399 1.13 -21.50 -2.30
CA ILE A 399 1.61 -22.79 -2.79
C ILE A 399 2.94 -23.14 -2.13
N PHE A 400 3.90 -22.21 -2.16
CA PHE A 400 5.20 -22.42 -1.49
C PHE A 400 5.08 -22.57 0.02
N LYS A 401 4.20 -21.82 0.68
CA LYS A 401 3.96 -21.98 2.12
C LYS A 401 3.37 -23.35 2.48
N LEU A 402 2.45 -23.84 1.65
CA LEU A 402 1.78 -25.12 1.87
C LEU A 402 2.71 -26.29 1.55
N GLU A 403 3.58 -26.18 0.55
CA GLU A 403 4.56 -27.21 0.19
C GLU A 403 5.84 -27.16 1.04
N SER A 404 6.07 -26.04 1.74
CA SER A 404 7.16 -25.97 2.72
C SER A 404 6.84 -26.83 3.94
N PRO A 405 7.85 -27.39 4.63
CA PRO A 405 7.67 -28.10 5.90
C PRO A 405 7.28 -27.18 7.07
N ASP A 406 6.81 -25.96 6.79
CA ASP A 406 6.41 -24.96 7.78
C ASP A 406 5.14 -25.39 8.51
N GLN A 407 5.26 -25.58 9.83
CA GLN A 407 4.18 -26.04 10.72
C GLN A 407 3.39 -24.90 11.36
N SER A 408 3.40 -23.69 10.78
CA SER A 408 2.51 -22.62 11.26
C SER A 408 1.06 -23.13 11.43
N LEU A 409 0.36 -22.67 12.47
CA LEU A 409 -1.01 -23.12 12.74
C LEU A 409 -1.94 -22.98 11.51
N CYS A 410 -1.74 -21.91 10.73
CA CYS A 410 -2.50 -21.65 9.51
C CYS A 410 -2.17 -22.64 8.38
N THR A 411 -0.89 -22.94 8.13
CA THR A 411 -0.49 -23.91 7.10
C THR A 411 -0.94 -25.32 7.47
N SER A 412 -0.80 -25.71 8.74
CA SER A 412 -1.28 -26.99 9.26
C SER A 412 -2.80 -27.15 9.09
N LEU A 413 -3.58 -26.12 9.42
CA LEU A 413 -5.04 -26.15 9.26
C LEU A 413 -5.45 -26.25 7.77
N LEU A 414 -4.81 -25.46 6.90
CA LEU A 414 -5.09 -25.49 5.46
C LEU A 414 -4.70 -26.82 4.82
N ARG A 415 -3.57 -27.41 5.22
CA ARG A 415 -3.14 -28.75 4.80
C ARG A 415 -4.16 -29.81 5.23
N ASN A 416 -4.55 -29.83 6.50
CA ASN A 416 -5.54 -30.78 7.02
C ASN A 416 -6.91 -30.64 6.33
N LYS A 417 -7.30 -29.40 5.99
CA LYS A 417 -8.59 -29.14 5.34
C LYS A 417 -8.62 -29.50 3.86
N TYR A 418 -7.56 -29.20 3.11
CA TYR A 418 -7.58 -29.24 1.64
C TYR A 418 -6.65 -30.27 1.01
N LEU A 419 -5.55 -30.62 1.68
CA LEU A 419 -4.46 -31.41 1.11
C LEU A 419 -4.42 -32.85 1.63
N GLN A 420 -4.96 -33.12 2.83
CA GLN A 420 -4.84 -34.42 3.51
C GLN A 420 -3.37 -34.90 3.51
N GLU A 421 -3.04 -35.97 2.76
CA GLU A 421 -1.68 -36.50 2.60
C GLU A 421 -0.96 -36.07 1.30
N GLY A 422 -1.68 -35.42 0.38
CA GLY A 422 -1.16 -35.02 -0.94
C GLY A 422 -0.57 -33.61 -1.00
N GLY A 423 0.04 -33.29 -2.14
CA GLY A 423 0.51 -31.94 -2.47
C GLY A 423 -0.53 -31.09 -3.21
N VAL A 424 -0.34 -29.78 -3.23
CA VAL A 424 -1.16 -28.79 -3.97
C VAL A 424 -1.23 -29.14 -5.46
N PHE A 425 -0.17 -29.74 -6.00
CA PHE A 425 -0.12 -30.14 -7.40
C PHE A 425 -0.94 -31.38 -7.74
N GLN A 426 -1.32 -32.17 -6.74
CA GLN A 426 -2.09 -33.41 -6.88
C GLN A 426 -3.60 -33.18 -6.65
N CYS A 427 -4.00 -32.07 -6.02
CA CYS A 427 -5.39 -31.77 -5.73
C CYS A 427 -6.24 -31.46 -6.98
N ARG A 428 -7.50 -31.92 -6.95
CA ARG A 428 -8.53 -31.57 -7.95
C ARG A 428 -9.15 -30.21 -7.65
N ALA A 429 -9.53 -29.49 -8.71
CA ALA A 429 -9.98 -28.09 -8.63
C ALA A 429 -11.47 -27.89 -8.29
N GLU A 430 -12.22 -28.98 -8.11
CA GLU A 430 -13.69 -28.95 -8.18
C GLU A 430 -14.37 -28.50 -6.87
N GLU A 431 -13.76 -28.77 -5.71
CA GLU A 431 -14.36 -28.46 -4.40
C GLU A 431 -13.43 -27.61 -3.53
N GLY A 432 -13.93 -26.49 -2.98
CA GLY A 432 -13.15 -25.64 -2.09
C GLY A 432 -13.67 -24.21 -1.93
N SER A 433 -13.05 -23.49 -0.98
CA SER A 433 -13.30 -22.06 -0.74
C SER A 433 -12.88 -21.20 -1.94
N GLN A 434 -13.38 -19.96 -2.02
CA GLN A 434 -12.89 -18.98 -3.02
C GLN A 434 -11.38 -18.76 -2.91
N PHE A 435 -10.83 -18.74 -1.69
CA PHE A 435 -9.38 -18.73 -1.46
C PHE A 435 -8.70 -19.93 -2.11
N TRP A 436 -9.19 -21.16 -1.85
CA TRP A 436 -8.58 -22.38 -2.38
C TRP A 436 -8.64 -22.44 -3.91
N LYS A 437 -9.78 -22.09 -4.50
CA LYS A 437 -9.95 -21.95 -5.95
C LYS A 437 -8.97 -20.92 -6.52
N GLY A 438 -8.79 -19.79 -5.82
CA GLY A 438 -7.78 -18.77 -6.14
C GLY A 438 -6.36 -19.33 -6.15
N VAL A 439 -5.94 -20.01 -5.08
CA VAL A 439 -4.61 -20.64 -4.98
C VAL A 439 -4.41 -21.66 -6.11
N LEU A 440 -5.36 -22.58 -6.31
CA LEU A 440 -5.28 -23.58 -7.37
C LEU A 440 -5.23 -22.98 -8.78
N SER A 441 -5.91 -21.85 -9.02
CA SER A 441 -5.84 -21.16 -10.32
C SER A 441 -4.43 -20.64 -10.66
N THR A 442 -3.59 -20.44 -9.65
CA THR A 442 -2.19 -19.97 -9.84
C THR A 442 -1.19 -21.11 -10.08
N ARG A 443 -1.63 -22.36 -9.94
CA ARG A 443 -0.76 -23.54 -9.99
C ARG A 443 0.04 -23.64 -11.28
N ASP A 444 -0.59 -23.43 -12.43
CA ASP A 444 0.07 -23.57 -13.72
C ASP A 444 1.14 -22.50 -13.94
N TRP A 445 0.92 -21.28 -13.41
CA TRP A 445 1.93 -20.22 -13.41
C TRP A 445 3.13 -20.55 -12.53
N VAL A 446 2.89 -21.18 -11.39
CA VAL A 446 3.96 -21.59 -10.47
C VAL A 446 4.80 -22.72 -11.07
N LYS A 447 4.16 -23.68 -11.77
CA LYS A 447 4.86 -24.79 -12.44
C LYS A 447 5.95 -24.32 -13.41
N LEU A 448 5.75 -23.17 -14.06
CA LEU A 448 6.72 -22.60 -15.01
C LEU A 448 8.06 -22.21 -14.35
N GLY A 449 8.09 -21.97 -13.03
CA GLY A 449 9.27 -21.51 -12.32
C GLY A 449 9.77 -22.46 -11.22
N THR A 450 9.12 -23.62 -11.05
CA THR A 450 9.47 -24.59 -10.00
C THR A 450 10.38 -25.68 -10.50
N GLU A 451 11.31 -26.08 -9.63
CA GLU A 451 12.04 -27.35 -9.72
C GLU A 451 11.88 -28.09 -8.38
N TRP A 452 11.94 -29.41 -8.41
CA TRP A 452 11.86 -30.25 -7.22
C TRP A 452 13.23 -30.82 -6.89
N LEU A 453 13.58 -30.77 -5.61
CA LEU A 453 14.63 -31.61 -5.06
C LEU A 453 13.98 -32.89 -4.53
N VAL A 454 14.39 -34.02 -5.11
CA VAL A 454 13.89 -35.34 -4.71
C VAL A 454 14.33 -35.66 -3.28
N GLY A 455 13.35 -35.86 -2.40
CA GLY A 455 13.47 -36.42 -1.08
C GLY A 455 13.00 -37.88 -1.11
N ASP A 456 11.80 -38.15 -0.60
CA ASP A 456 11.15 -39.45 -0.61
C ASP A 456 10.46 -39.79 -1.95
N GLY A 457 10.28 -38.81 -2.82
CA GLY A 457 9.73 -38.94 -4.17
C GLY A 457 8.21 -39.12 -4.24
N ARG A 458 7.48 -38.94 -3.14
CA ARG A 458 6.03 -39.21 -3.05
C ARG A 458 5.15 -38.07 -3.57
N HIS A 459 5.71 -36.88 -3.75
CA HIS A 459 4.98 -35.69 -4.22
C HIS A 459 5.38 -35.24 -5.63
N ILE A 460 6.32 -35.94 -6.27
CA ILE A 460 6.89 -35.57 -7.57
C ILE A 460 6.38 -36.53 -8.66
N LEU A 461 5.72 -35.97 -9.69
CA LEU A 461 5.33 -36.72 -10.89
C LEU A 461 6.53 -36.91 -11.81
N PHE A 462 6.92 -38.18 -12.02
CA PHE A 462 8.12 -38.57 -12.78
C PHE A 462 8.20 -37.87 -14.15
N TRP A 463 7.10 -37.88 -14.91
CA TRP A 463 7.09 -37.31 -16.27
C TRP A 463 6.83 -35.80 -16.34
N LYS A 464 6.04 -35.26 -15.41
CA LYS A 464 5.37 -33.96 -15.57
C LYS A 464 6.04 -32.84 -14.79
N ASP A 465 6.76 -33.14 -13.72
CA ASP A 465 7.42 -32.16 -12.88
C ASP A 465 8.92 -32.04 -13.25
N VAL A 466 9.51 -30.88 -12.98
CA VAL A 466 10.95 -30.64 -13.19
C VAL A 466 11.70 -31.09 -11.94
N TRP A 467 12.23 -32.31 -11.94
CA TRP A 467 13.12 -32.81 -10.87
C TRP A 467 14.49 -33.23 -11.40
N VAL A 468 14.61 -33.31 -12.74
CA VAL A 468 15.86 -33.40 -13.49
C VAL A 468 15.96 -32.13 -14.35
N HIS A 469 16.99 -31.32 -14.16
CA HIS A 469 17.17 -30.07 -14.90
C HIS A 469 17.50 -30.35 -16.39
N PRO A 470 17.04 -29.56 -17.38
CA PRO A 470 16.37 -28.25 -17.28
C PRO A 470 14.84 -28.23 -17.46
N CYS A 471 14.20 -29.33 -17.85
CA CYS A 471 12.76 -29.37 -18.14
C CYS A 471 12.14 -30.72 -17.75
N PRO A 472 10.80 -30.86 -17.73
CA PRO A 472 10.16 -32.13 -17.38
C PRO A 472 10.56 -33.24 -18.35
N LEU A 473 10.63 -34.49 -17.87
CA LEU A 473 11.04 -35.63 -18.69
C LEU A 473 10.11 -35.85 -19.91
N LYS A 474 8.82 -35.52 -19.82
CA LYS A 474 7.92 -35.58 -20.99
C LYS A 474 8.33 -34.67 -22.16
N THR A 475 9.13 -33.63 -21.88
CA THR A 475 9.61 -32.67 -22.89
C THR A 475 10.93 -33.13 -23.48
N SER A 476 11.81 -33.74 -22.67
CA SER A 476 13.07 -34.34 -23.15
C SER A 476 12.85 -35.66 -23.90
N PHE A 477 11.84 -36.45 -23.47
CA PHE A 477 11.53 -37.79 -24.00
C PHE A 477 10.06 -37.86 -24.48
N PRO A 478 9.68 -37.04 -25.48
CA PRO A 478 8.29 -36.94 -25.93
C PRO A 478 7.78 -38.23 -26.58
N LEU A 479 8.64 -38.97 -27.30
CA LEU A 479 8.23 -40.19 -28.00
C LEU A 479 7.87 -41.28 -26.99
N LEU A 480 8.70 -41.47 -25.96
CA LEU A 480 8.42 -42.42 -24.88
C LEU A 480 7.20 -42.04 -24.05
N PHE A 481 7.07 -40.76 -23.70
CA PHE A 481 5.93 -40.28 -22.92
C PHE A 481 4.60 -40.55 -23.64
N GLU A 482 4.54 -40.36 -24.95
CA GLU A 482 3.34 -40.57 -25.76
C GLU A 482 2.86 -42.03 -25.68
N ILE A 483 3.77 -43.01 -25.71
CA ILE A 483 3.41 -44.44 -25.69
C ILE A 483 3.36 -45.06 -24.29
N CYS A 484 3.84 -44.36 -23.25
CA CYS A 484 3.79 -44.83 -21.87
C CYS A 484 2.36 -44.87 -21.32
N ASN A 485 1.99 -45.95 -20.62
CA ASN A 485 0.68 -46.07 -19.96
C ASN A 485 0.63 -45.26 -18.66
N GLN A 486 1.71 -45.24 -17.88
CA GLN A 486 1.80 -44.60 -16.57
C GLN A 486 2.31 -43.15 -16.65
N GLN A 487 1.63 -42.30 -17.42
CA GLN A 487 2.04 -40.89 -17.61
C GLN A 487 1.98 -40.00 -16.34
N SER A 488 1.42 -40.51 -15.24
CA SER A 488 1.30 -39.77 -13.96
C SER A 488 1.93 -40.54 -12.79
N ILE A 489 2.87 -41.45 -13.07
CA ILE A 489 3.62 -42.19 -12.05
C ILE A 489 4.50 -41.28 -11.19
N LEU A 490 4.68 -41.63 -9.91
CA LEU A 490 5.52 -40.89 -8.97
C LEU A 490 6.98 -41.35 -9.04
N VAL A 491 7.91 -40.47 -8.64
CA VAL A 491 9.34 -40.79 -8.57
C VAL A 491 9.60 -41.91 -7.56
N ALA A 492 8.90 -41.92 -6.42
CA ALA A 492 8.96 -42.99 -5.42
C ALA A 492 8.59 -44.37 -6.00
N GLU A 493 7.52 -44.41 -6.80
CA GLU A 493 7.02 -45.65 -7.42
C GLU A 493 8.00 -46.19 -8.46
N ILE A 494 8.57 -45.32 -9.30
CA ILE A 494 9.62 -45.70 -10.24
C ILE A 494 10.89 -46.15 -9.51
N LYS A 495 11.26 -45.51 -8.40
CA LYS A 495 12.44 -45.94 -7.65
C LYS A 495 12.28 -47.34 -7.06
N GLN A 496 11.07 -47.71 -6.65
CA GLN A 496 10.76 -49.02 -6.11
C GLN A 496 10.64 -50.10 -7.19
N ALA A 497 9.95 -49.80 -8.29
CA ALA A 497 9.71 -50.76 -9.38
C ALA A 497 10.88 -50.85 -10.40
N GLY A 498 11.76 -49.85 -10.41
CA GLY A 498 12.81 -49.73 -11.41
C GLY A 498 12.24 -49.56 -12.82
N ILE A 499 12.97 -50.06 -13.81
CA ILE A 499 12.61 -49.97 -15.24
C ILE A 499 11.26 -50.68 -15.53
N GLU A 500 10.92 -51.70 -14.74
CA GLU A 500 9.67 -52.45 -14.87
C GLU A 500 8.43 -51.64 -14.44
N GLY A 501 8.62 -50.49 -13.78
CA GLY A 501 7.54 -49.58 -13.42
C GLY A 501 6.89 -48.88 -14.61
N LEU A 502 7.51 -48.91 -15.79
CA LEU A 502 6.99 -48.29 -17.01
C LEU A 502 6.55 -49.36 -18.01
N SER A 503 5.29 -49.29 -18.44
CA SER A 503 4.79 -50.10 -19.55
C SER A 503 4.38 -49.24 -20.73
N PHE A 504 4.51 -49.81 -21.93
CA PHE A 504 4.34 -49.09 -23.19
C PHE A 504 3.33 -49.80 -24.08
N ARG A 505 2.52 -49.02 -24.81
CA ARG A 505 1.43 -49.52 -25.67
C ARG A 505 1.90 -50.34 -26.88
N ARG A 506 3.17 -50.22 -27.25
CA ARG A 506 3.81 -50.91 -28.38
C ARG A 506 5.32 -51.05 -28.15
N SER A 507 5.97 -51.88 -28.95
CA SER A 507 7.43 -52.00 -28.99
C SER A 507 8.09 -50.72 -29.53
N PHE A 508 9.34 -50.51 -29.13
CA PHE A 508 10.14 -49.34 -29.53
C PHE A 508 10.65 -49.46 -30.96
N GLY A 509 10.58 -48.35 -31.71
CA GLY A 509 11.33 -48.18 -32.94
C GLY A 509 12.74 -47.65 -32.65
N PRO A 510 13.56 -47.41 -33.69
CA PRO A 510 14.95 -46.95 -33.51
C PRO A 510 15.05 -45.64 -32.72
N ARG A 511 14.16 -44.68 -32.96
CA ARG A 511 14.18 -43.37 -32.27
C ARG A 511 13.72 -43.47 -30.81
N GLU A 512 12.72 -44.30 -30.54
CA GLU A 512 12.30 -44.56 -29.16
C GLU A 512 13.37 -45.32 -28.36
N MET A 513 14.16 -46.17 -29.03
CA MET A 513 15.31 -46.85 -28.41
C MET A 513 16.39 -45.86 -27.98
N ASP A 514 16.70 -44.84 -28.79
CA ASP A 514 17.66 -43.78 -28.43
C ASP A 514 17.20 -43.03 -27.16
N GLU A 515 15.93 -42.57 -27.11
CA GLU A 515 15.35 -41.94 -25.91
C GLU A 515 15.36 -42.88 -24.70
N TRP A 516 15.18 -44.19 -24.91
CA TRP A 516 15.11 -45.19 -23.86
C TRP A 516 16.46 -45.45 -23.20
N GLU A 517 17.54 -45.49 -23.97
CA GLU A 517 18.89 -45.66 -23.44
C GLU A 517 19.26 -44.49 -22.51
N GLU A 518 18.96 -43.25 -22.91
CA GLU A 518 19.18 -42.07 -22.08
C GLU A 518 18.30 -42.08 -20.81
N LEU A 519 17.01 -42.42 -20.94
CA LEU A 519 16.08 -42.46 -19.82
C LEU A 519 16.46 -43.52 -18.78
N ARG A 520 16.99 -44.68 -19.19
CA ARG A 520 17.45 -45.73 -18.26
C ARG A 520 18.53 -45.20 -17.32
N VAL A 521 19.50 -44.46 -17.85
CA VAL A 521 20.56 -43.86 -17.04
C VAL A 521 19.97 -42.92 -15.99
N ILE A 522 18.93 -42.16 -16.33
CA ILE A 522 18.24 -41.29 -15.37
C ILE A 522 17.55 -42.12 -14.28
N ILE A 523 16.81 -43.17 -14.65
CA ILE A 523 16.08 -44.05 -13.71
C ILE A 523 17.04 -44.75 -12.74
N GLU A 524 18.16 -45.26 -13.24
CA GLU A 524 19.17 -45.95 -12.44
C GLU A 524 19.84 -45.02 -11.42
N ASN A 525 20.04 -43.74 -11.78
CA ASN A 525 20.68 -42.74 -10.95
C ASN A 525 19.72 -41.97 -10.02
N ILE A 526 18.42 -42.31 -9.98
CA ILE A 526 17.48 -41.68 -9.03
C ILE A 526 17.96 -41.95 -7.61
N SER A 527 18.30 -40.89 -6.87
CA SER A 527 18.68 -40.96 -5.46
C SER A 527 17.53 -40.42 -4.61
N THR A 528 16.93 -41.27 -3.79
CA THR A 528 15.90 -40.88 -2.80
C THR A 528 16.50 -40.90 -1.39
N SER A 529 15.89 -40.13 -0.48
CA SER A 529 16.28 -40.06 0.94
C SER A 529 15.05 -40.16 1.83
N GLN A 530 15.24 -40.15 3.16
CA GLN A 530 14.13 -40.15 4.12
C GLN A 530 13.53 -38.75 4.37
N THR A 531 14.04 -37.71 3.70
CA THR A 531 13.53 -36.35 3.85
C THR A 531 12.37 -36.09 2.89
N TYR A 532 11.52 -35.13 3.22
CA TYR A 532 10.38 -34.74 2.40
C TYR A 532 10.82 -34.04 1.09
N ASP A 533 10.08 -34.26 0.00
CA ASP A 533 10.30 -33.59 -1.28
C ASP A 533 10.28 -32.06 -1.14
N THR A 534 11.30 -31.38 -1.64
CA THR A 534 11.43 -29.92 -1.45
C THR A 534 11.18 -29.16 -2.74
N LEU A 535 10.15 -28.33 -2.76
CA LEU A 535 9.86 -27.42 -3.86
C LEU A 535 10.85 -26.23 -3.86
N ARG A 536 11.56 -26.03 -4.96
CA ARG A 536 12.54 -24.96 -5.18
C ARG A 536 12.09 -24.03 -6.30
N TRP A 537 12.49 -22.77 -6.21
CA TRP A 537 12.18 -21.75 -7.21
C TRP A 537 13.35 -21.55 -8.18
N ALA A 538 13.27 -22.14 -9.37
CA ALA A 538 14.36 -22.16 -10.35
C ALA A 538 14.72 -20.77 -10.90
N LEU A 539 13.79 -19.81 -10.85
CA LEU A 539 13.95 -18.47 -11.43
C LEU A 539 14.78 -17.50 -10.56
N LYS A 540 15.37 -17.98 -9.46
CA LYS A 540 16.24 -17.18 -8.59
C LYS A 540 17.43 -18.02 -8.13
N ASP A 541 18.62 -17.43 -8.08
CA ASP A 541 19.87 -18.14 -7.78
C ASP A 541 19.84 -18.83 -6.41
N ASN A 542 19.24 -18.19 -5.41
CA ASN A 542 19.10 -18.73 -4.06
C ASN A 542 17.95 -19.74 -3.91
N LYS A 543 17.28 -20.11 -5.00
CA LYS A 543 16.17 -21.07 -5.07
C LYS A 543 14.95 -20.76 -4.19
N THR A 544 14.84 -19.53 -3.67
CA THR A 544 13.71 -19.09 -2.84
C THR A 544 12.63 -18.41 -3.68
N PHE A 545 11.37 -18.75 -3.42
CA PHE A 545 10.25 -18.07 -4.04
C PHE A 545 10.12 -16.64 -3.51
N THR A 546 9.88 -15.70 -4.42
CA THR A 546 9.42 -14.36 -4.06
C THR A 546 8.25 -13.96 -4.95
N THR A 547 7.28 -13.23 -4.38
CA THR A 547 6.19 -12.63 -5.15
C THR A 547 6.73 -11.77 -6.30
N GLN A 548 7.83 -11.04 -6.07
CA GLN A 548 8.45 -10.19 -7.09
C GLN A 548 8.98 -10.99 -8.29
N SER A 549 9.60 -12.16 -8.07
CA SER A 549 10.15 -12.97 -9.17
C SER A 549 9.05 -13.53 -10.08
N LEU A 550 7.95 -14.04 -9.52
CA LEU A 550 6.81 -14.49 -10.32
C LEU A 550 6.10 -13.31 -11.00
N TYR A 551 5.92 -12.19 -10.30
CA TYR A 551 5.36 -10.97 -10.89
C TYR A 551 6.16 -10.51 -12.12
N ARG A 552 7.50 -10.58 -12.07
CA ARG A 552 8.35 -10.24 -13.23
C ARG A 552 8.12 -11.18 -14.41
N VAL A 553 7.92 -12.48 -14.18
CA VAL A 553 7.59 -13.44 -15.26
C VAL A 553 6.22 -13.16 -15.85
N LEU A 554 5.20 -12.94 -15.01
CA LEU A 554 3.83 -12.65 -15.46
C LEU A 554 3.72 -11.34 -16.26
N THR A 555 4.61 -10.38 -15.99
CA THR A 555 4.63 -9.08 -16.68
C THR A 555 5.64 -9.02 -17.83
N PHE A 556 6.39 -10.09 -18.08
CA PHE A 556 7.39 -10.14 -19.13
C PHE A 556 6.75 -10.24 -20.53
N ARG A 557 7.23 -9.45 -21.48
CA ARG A 557 6.73 -9.39 -22.87
C ARG A 557 7.74 -9.87 -23.92
N GLY A 558 8.76 -10.61 -23.51
CA GLY A 558 9.76 -11.15 -24.42
C GLY A 558 10.98 -10.25 -24.68
N MET A 559 10.90 -8.94 -24.44
CA MET A 559 12.03 -8.01 -24.63
C MET A 559 12.16 -6.98 -23.52
N ILE A 560 13.41 -6.64 -23.20
CA ILE A 560 13.79 -5.53 -22.32
C ILE A 560 14.07 -4.31 -23.20
N ASP A 561 13.48 -3.17 -22.85
CA ASP A 561 13.74 -1.90 -23.55
C ASP A 561 14.99 -1.24 -22.94
N THR A 562 16.13 -1.42 -23.61
CA THR A 562 17.42 -0.92 -23.14
C THR A 562 17.49 0.60 -23.10
N GLN A 563 16.80 1.30 -24.02
CA GLN A 563 16.75 2.76 -24.05
C GLN A 563 15.99 3.29 -22.84
N LEU A 564 14.83 2.70 -22.53
CA LEU A 564 14.04 3.09 -21.36
C LEU A 564 14.73 2.71 -20.05
N GLN A 565 15.39 1.56 -19.99
CA GLN A 565 16.21 1.19 -18.83
C GLN A 565 17.30 2.24 -18.54
N GLN A 566 18.01 2.68 -19.58
CA GLN A 566 19.00 3.76 -19.50
C GLN A 566 18.37 5.10 -19.08
N LEU A 567 17.20 5.45 -19.64
CA LEU A 567 16.46 6.65 -19.25
C LEU A 567 16.11 6.64 -17.75
N TRP A 568 15.66 5.51 -17.22
CA TRP A 568 15.28 5.39 -15.82
C TRP A 568 16.49 5.51 -14.87
N SER A 569 17.69 5.13 -15.30
CA SER A 569 18.93 5.34 -14.55
C SER A 569 19.56 6.73 -14.73
N ALA A 570 19.08 7.55 -15.68
CA ALA A 570 19.66 8.87 -15.94
C ALA A 570 19.64 9.79 -14.70
N PRO A 571 20.69 10.60 -14.46
CA PRO A 571 20.79 11.49 -13.30
C PRO A 571 20.01 12.79 -13.52
N CYS A 572 18.68 12.70 -13.60
CA CYS A 572 17.78 13.84 -13.73
C CYS A 572 16.49 13.65 -12.91
N PRO A 573 15.75 14.73 -12.60
CA PRO A 573 14.50 14.66 -11.85
C PRO A 573 13.45 13.75 -12.49
N LEU A 574 12.69 13.02 -11.67
CA LEU A 574 11.68 12.05 -12.12
C LEU A 574 10.61 12.68 -13.04
N LYS A 575 10.24 13.94 -12.80
CA LYS A 575 9.32 14.70 -13.67
C LYS A 575 9.80 14.76 -15.12
N ILE A 576 11.12 14.88 -15.32
CA ILE A 576 11.73 14.98 -16.64
C ILE A 576 11.85 13.59 -17.29
N LYS A 577 12.15 12.55 -16.50
CA LYS A 577 12.10 11.15 -16.97
C LYS A 577 10.72 10.78 -17.53
N HIS A 578 9.65 11.12 -16.81
CA HIS A 578 8.27 10.90 -17.29
C HIS A 578 7.99 11.67 -18.58
N PHE A 579 8.50 12.90 -18.70
CA PHE A 579 8.35 13.70 -19.91
C PHE A 579 9.08 13.06 -21.12
N ILE A 580 10.32 12.61 -20.95
CA ILE A 580 11.07 11.93 -22.02
C ILE A 580 10.42 10.60 -22.38
N TRP A 581 9.91 9.85 -21.40
CA TRP A 581 9.14 8.63 -21.62
C TRP A 581 7.90 8.87 -22.50
N LEU A 582 7.20 10.00 -22.32
CA LEU A 582 6.14 10.42 -23.25
C LEU A 582 6.70 10.77 -24.63
N GLY A 583 7.88 11.37 -24.70
CA GLY A 583 8.55 11.73 -25.95
C GLY A 583 8.91 10.52 -26.81
N LEU A 584 9.48 9.49 -26.20
CA LEU A 584 9.81 8.23 -26.86
C LEU A 584 8.59 7.53 -27.47
N ARG A 585 7.40 7.78 -26.91
CA ARG A 585 6.13 7.21 -27.38
C ARG A 585 5.36 8.13 -28.33
N ASP A 586 5.90 9.30 -28.68
CA ASP A 586 5.20 10.36 -29.41
C ASP A 586 3.86 10.75 -28.75
N ARG A 587 3.92 10.99 -27.43
CA ARG A 587 2.76 11.33 -26.57
C ARG A 587 2.94 12.60 -25.74
N ILE A 588 3.97 13.39 -26.04
CA ILE A 588 4.06 14.77 -25.53
C ILE A 588 2.91 15.59 -26.11
N GLN A 589 2.45 16.61 -25.39
CA GLN A 589 1.36 17.52 -25.77
C GLN A 589 1.75 18.50 -26.92
N ALA A 590 2.39 18.00 -27.98
CA ALA A 590 2.59 18.73 -29.23
C ALA A 590 1.23 19.06 -29.89
N SER A 591 1.15 20.12 -30.69
CA SER A 591 -0.11 20.53 -31.32
C SER A 591 -0.78 19.40 -32.11
N ALA A 592 -0.01 18.59 -32.85
CA ALA A 592 -0.55 17.44 -33.58
C ALA A 592 -1.22 16.38 -32.66
N ASN A 593 -0.69 16.18 -31.46
CA ASN A 593 -1.27 15.25 -30.48
C ASN A 593 -2.47 15.87 -29.74
N LEU A 594 -2.44 17.17 -29.50
CA LEU A 594 -3.56 17.91 -28.91
C LEU A 594 -4.76 18.00 -29.86
N ALA A 595 -4.52 18.17 -31.16
CA ALA A 595 -5.58 18.19 -32.18
C ALA A 595 -6.36 16.87 -32.24
N LYS A 596 -5.68 15.72 -32.12
CA LYS A 596 -6.32 14.39 -31.98
C LYS A 596 -7.23 14.28 -30.75
N LYS A 597 -7.15 15.23 -29.81
CA LYS A 597 -7.94 15.31 -28.59
C LYS A 597 -8.92 16.49 -28.60
N GLY A 598 -9.17 17.11 -29.76
CA GLY A 598 -10.15 18.19 -29.91
C GLY A 598 -9.67 19.56 -29.45
N TRP A 599 -8.35 19.79 -29.35
CA TRP A 599 -7.82 21.13 -29.10
C TRP A 599 -7.97 22.01 -30.34
N SER A 600 -8.45 23.24 -30.15
CA SER A 600 -8.82 24.20 -31.21
C SER A 600 -7.68 25.12 -31.67
N GLY A 601 -6.45 24.90 -31.20
CA GLY A 601 -5.29 25.70 -31.60
C GLY A 601 -4.65 25.24 -32.91
N SER A 602 -3.67 26.03 -33.39
CA SER A 602 -2.94 25.71 -34.63
C SER A 602 -2.11 24.43 -34.50
N VAL A 603 -2.17 23.57 -35.52
CA VAL A 603 -1.34 22.37 -35.66
C VAL A 603 0.07 22.64 -36.18
N LEU A 604 0.34 23.89 -36.60
CA LEU A 604 1.61 24.31 -37.18
C LEU A 604 2.49 24.97 -36.12
N CYS A 605 3.81 24.81 -36.28
CA CYS A 605 4.82 25.42 -35.44
C CYS A 605 4.84 26.94 -35.63
N LEU A 606 4.79 27.70 -34.52
CA LEU A 606 4.81 29.17 -34.56
C LEU A 606 6.10 29.77 -35.16
N LEU A 607 7.18 29.00 -35.21
CA LEU A 607 8.50 29.50 -35.64
C LEU A 607 8.79 29.27 -37.12
N CYS A 608 8.32 28.14 -37.68
CA CYS A 608 8.70 27.74 -39.03
C CYS A 608 7.52 27.26 -39.89
N GLY A 609 6.29 27.24 -39.36
CA GLY A 609 5.09 26.86 -40.12
C GLY A 609 4.92 25.37 -40.42
N GLU A 610 5.86 24.51 -40.02
CA GLU A 610 5.78 23.06 -40.23
C GLU A 610 4.83 22.37 -39.24
N PRO A 611 4.27 21.18 -39.56
CA PRO A 611 3.45 20.40 -38.64
C PRO A 611 4.16 20.09 -37.32
N GLU A 612 3.55 20.52 -36.21
CA GLU A 612 4.19 20.45 -34.90
C GLU A 612 3.97 19.09 -34.23
N THR A 613 4.91 18.18 -34.50
CA THR A 613 4.99 16.83 -33.90
C THR A 613 6.05 16.78 -32.79
N THR A 614 6.09 15.69 -31.99
CA THR A 614 7.15 15.50 -30.98
C THR A 614 8.54 15.55 -31.61
N LYS A 615 8.73 14.87 -32.75
CA LYS A 615 10.00 14.88 -33.51
C LYS A 615 10.35 16.29 -33.98
N HIS A 616 9.34 17.06 -34.41
CA HIS A 616 9.54 18.46 -34.80
C HIS A 616 10.05 19.31 -33.64
N ILE A 617 9.32 19.33 -32.52
CA ILE A 617 9.65 20.18 -31.35
C ILE A 617 11.06 19.87 -30.82
N ILE A 618 11.41 18.57 -30.73
CA ILE A 618 12.64 18.15 -30.05
C ILE A 618 13.86 18.13 -30.97
N PHE A 619 13.71 17.86 -32.27
CA PHE A 619 14.86 17.61 -33.16
C PHE A 619 14.90 18.45 -34.45
N ARG A 620 13.74 18.83 -35.02
CA ARG A 620 13.71 19.44 -36.38
C ARG A 620 13.38 20.93 -36.42
N CYS A 621 12.76 21.47 -35.39
CA CYS A 621 12.46 22.90 -35.29
C CYS A 621 13.77 23.71 -35.38
N PRO A 622 13.81 24.89 -36.04
CA PRO A 622 15.03 25.68 -36.13
C PRO A 622 15.74 25.94 -34.79
N MET A 623 14.98 26.14 -33.70
CA MET A 623 15.53 26.26 -32.34
C MET A 623 16.16 24.96 -31.83
N ALA A 624 15.54 23.81 -32.13
CA ALA A 624 16.08 22.51 -31.77
C ALA A 624 17.37 22.21 -32.56
N THR A 625 17.35 22.44 -33.87
CA THR A 625 18.51 22.28 -34.76
C THR A 625 19.69 23.12 -34.27
N PHE A 626 19.45 24.38 -33.91
CA PHE A 626 20.48 25.25 -33.34
C PHE A 626 21.14 24.64 -32.09
N VAL A 627 20.34 24.19 -31.11
CA VAL A 627 20.87 23.57 -29.89
C VAL A 627 21.60 22.27 -30.16
N TRP A 628 21.09 21.44 -31.07
CA TRP A 628 21.73 20.18 -31.42
C TRP A 628 23.04 20.36 -32.19
N CYS A 629 23.18 21.41 -33.01
CA CYS A 629 24.47 21.76 -33.62
C CYS A 629 25.53 22.08 -32.56
N LEU A 630 25.17 22.87 -31.53
CA LEU A 630 26.07 23.13 -30.41
C LEU A 630 26.45 21.84 -29.67
N CYS A 631 25.46 20.98 -29.41
CA CYS A 631 25.72 19.70 -28.75
C CYS A 631 26.63 18.80 -29.60
N ARG A 632 26.44 18.76 -30.92
CA ARG A 632 27.29 18.02 -31.86
C ARG A 632 28.75 18.49 -31.73
N ASP A 633 28.98 19.79 -31.79
CA ASP A 633 30.33 20.36 -31.75
C ASP A 633 31.01 20.10 -30.42
N VAL A 634 30.28 20.25 -29.31
CA VAL A 634 30.79 20.00 -27.97
C VAL A 634 31.12 18.52 -27.74
N LEU A 635 30.23 17.62 -28.17
CA LEU A 635 30.38 16.18 -28.00
C LEU A 635 31.33 15.54 -29.03
N GLY A 636 31.64 16.24 -30.13
CA GLY A 636 32.44 15.71 -31.23
C GLY A 636 31.68 14.69 -32.08
N TRP A 637 30.38 14.91 -32.31
CA TRP A 637 29.58 14.07 -33.20
C TRP A 637 29.74 14.51 -34.66
N ASP A 638 29.58 13.57 -35.60
CA ASP A 638 29.62 13.81 -37.04
C ASP A 638 28.34 14.51 -37.55
N ARG A 639 27.21 14.26 -36.90
CA ARG A 639 25.91 14.84 -37.24
C ARG A 639 25.05 15.12 -36.01
N ILE A 640 23.94 15.84 -36.22
CA ILE A 640 22.93 16.07 -35.19
C ILE A 640 21.90 14.93 -35.15
N PRO A 641 21.33 14.61 -33.97
CA PRO A 641 20.26 13.61 -33.87
C PRO A 641 18.97 14.10 -34.53
N VAL A 642 18.29 13.22 -35.27
CA VAL A 642 17.00 13.54 -35.93
C VAL A 642 15.77 12.94 -35.22
N ASN A 643 15.99 12.04 -34.26
CA ASN A 643 14.99 11.42 -33.38
C ASN A 643 15.68 10.82 -32.15
N PHE A 644 14.90 10.20 -31.24
CA PHE A 644 15.46 9.58 -30.03
C PHE A 644 16.35 8.37 -30.31
N ASP A 645 15.95 7.46 -31.20
CA ASP A 645 16.77 6.29 -31.56
C ASP A 645 18.13 6.72 -32.09
N ASP A 646 18.13 7.73 -32.95
CA ASP A 646 19.32 8.33 -33.53
C ASP A 646 20.22 8.98 -32.47
N PHE A 647 19.63 9.66 -31.49
CA PHE A 647 20.36 10.14 -30.32
C PHE A 647 21.02 8.99 -29.56
N PHE A 648 20.31 7.89 -29.29
CA PHE A 648 20.89 6.74 -28.58
C PHE A 648 22.03 6.09 -29.38
N CYS A 649 21.95 6.05 -30.71
CA CYS A 649 23.05 5.62 -31.56
C CYS A 649 24.27 6.55 -31.44
N LEU A 650 24.10 7.87 -31.56
CA LEU A 650 25.19 8.85 -31.42
C LEU A 650 25.78 8.87 -30.01
N ALA A 651 24.96 8.66 -28.98
CA ALA A 651 25.39 8.62 -27.59
C ALA A 651 26.31 7.43 -27.28
N GLN A 652 26.24 6.34 -28.06
CA GLN A 652 27.14 5.20 -27.93
C GLN A 652 28.52 5.43 -28.55
N LEU A 653 28.69 6.45 -29.40
CA LEU A 653 29.99 6.77 -29.99
C LEU A 653 31.01 7.14 -28.90
N ARG A 654 32.24 6.64 -29.07
CA ARG A 654 33.36 6.99 -28.18
C ARG A 654 33.76 8.43 -28.41
N THR A 655 33.46 9.26 -27.44
CA THR A 655 33.77 10.69 -27.40
C THR A 655 34.64 11.02 -26.19
N VAL A 656 35.06 12.28 -26.04
CA VAL A 656 35.73 12.75 -24.80
C VAL A 656 34.86 12.51 -23.56
N PHE A 657 33.53 12.53 -23.72
CA PHE A 657 32.56 12.15 -22.69
C PHE A 657 32.30 10.64 -22.73
N LYS A 658 32.75 9.91 -21.73
CA LYS A 658 32.68 8.45 -21.68
C LYS A 658 31.37 7.97 -21.06
N HIS A 659 30.80 8.75 -20.14
CA HIS A 659 29.66 8.30 -19.33
C HIS A 659 28.32 8.57 -20.04
N MET A 660 27.56 7.50 -20.29
CA MET A 660 26.21 7.59 -20.88
C MET A 660 25.28 8.48 -20.05
N ASN A 661 25.42 8.45 -18.72
CA ASN A 661 24.63 9.27 -17.80
C ASN A 661 24.75 10.78 -18.06
N VAL A 662 25.94 11.26 -18.44
CA VAL A 662 26.17 12.66 -18.80
C VAL A 662 25.45 13.02 -20.10
N LYS A 663 25.51 12.13 -21.11
CA LYS A 663 24.82 12.31 -22.39
C LYS A 663 23.30 12.28 -22.21
N LEU A 664 22.76 11.37 -21.39
CA LEU A 664 21.33 11.29 -21.09
C LEU A 664 20.81 12.50 -20.30
N ALA A 665 21.61 13.05 -19.38
CA ALA A 665 21.27 14.29 -18.71
C ALA A 665 21.25 15.47 -19.68
N LEU A 666 22.18 15.53 -20.63
CA LEU A 666 22.14 16.53 -21.71
C LEU A 666 20.87 16.41 -22.55
N LEU A 667 20.51 15.20 -23.01
CA LEU A 667 19.24 14.95 -23.71
C LEU A 667 18.07 15.49 -22.88
N ALA A 668 18.02 15.13 -21.60
CA ALA A 668 16.95 15.54 -20.71
C ALA A 668 16.84 17.06 -20.56
N ALA A 669 17.99 17.75 -20.39
CA ALA A 669 18.04 19.20 -20.27
C ALA A 669 17.64 19.89 -21.57
N VAL A 670 18.11 19.41 -22.73
CA VAL A 670 17.75 19.93 -24.05
C VAL A 670 16.26 19.76 -24.32
N CYS A 671 15.73 18.54 -24.21
CA CYS A 671 14.33 18.25 -24.47
C CYS A 671 13.40 19.07 -23.56
N TRP A 672 13.74 19.17 -22.27
CA TRP A 672 12.95 19.95 -21.32
C TRP A 672 12.99 21.45 -21.61
N THR A 673 14.16 21.99 -21.95
CA THR A 673 14.33 23.41 -22.28
C THR A 673 13.56 23.79 -23.55
N LEU A 674 13.68 22.99 -24.61
CA LEU A 674 12.93 23.19 -25.86
C LEU A 674 11.43 23.16 -25.61
N TRP A 675 10.95 22.18 -24.85
CA TRP A 675 9.53 22.02 -24.51
C TRP A 675 8.97 23.19 -23.70
N ILE A 676 9.67 23.61 -22.64
CA ILE A 676 9.26 24.75 -21.82
C ILE A 676 9.25 26.03 -22.63
N THR A 677 10.26 26.24 -23.47
CA THR A 677 10.34 27.44 -24.31
C THR A 677 9.19 27.47 -25.31
N ARG A 678 8.93 26.35 -26.00
CA ARG A 678 7.76 26.20 -26.88
C ARG A 678 6.44 26.48 -26.15
N ASN A 679 6.24 25.92 -24.97
CA ASN A 679 4.99 26.13 -24.22
C ASN A 679 4.82 27.57 -23.73
N ASN A 680 5.91 28.25 -23.38
CA ASN A 680 5.88 29.67 -23.05
C ASN A 680 5.47 30.52 -24.28
N MET A 681 5.91 30.15 -25.48
CA MET A 681 5.50 30.84 -26.72
C MET A 681 4.04 30.54 -27.10
N VAL A 682 3.60 29.27 -27.02
CA VAL A 682 2.28 28.85 -27.50
C VAL A 682 1.15 29.14 -26.51
N PHE A 683 1.39 29.03 -25.20
CA PHE A 683 0.33 29.10 -24.18
C PHE A 683 0.44 30.29 -23.22
N ARG A 684 1.54 31.06 -23.28
CA ARG A 684 1.78 32.17 -22.35
C ARG A 684 2.23 33.44 -23.07
N ASP A 685 2.18 33.45 -24.40
CA ASP A 685 2.55 34.57 -25.27
C ASP A 685 3.92 35.21 -24.94
N LYS A 686 4.87 34.39 -24.44
CA LYS A 686 6.23 34.85 -24.13
C LYS A 686 7.13 34.62 -25.33
N ILE A 687 7.52 35.70 -25.99
CA ILE A 687 8.42 35.67 -27.15
C ILE A 687 9.86 35.41 -26.68
N THR A 688 10.56 34.49 -27.36
CA THR A 688 11.98 34.25 -27.12
C THR A 688 12.81 35.08 -28.10
N TYR A 689 13.41 36.18 -27.63
CA TYR A 689 14.11 37.14 -28.48
C TYR A 689 15.47 36.65 -29.01
N SER A 690 16.07 35.63 -28.39
CA SER A 690 17.36 35.08 -28.85
C SER A 690 17.50 33.60 -28.54
N PRO A 691 17.88 32.75 -29.52
CA PRO A 691 18.11 31.33 -29.30
C PRO A 691 19.32 31.06 -28.38
N LEU A 692 20.20 32.06 -28.20
CA LEU A 692 21.35 31.97 -27.30
C LEU A 692 20.95 31.83 -25.83
N ILE A 693 19.69 32.02 -25.44
CA ILE A 693 19.24 31.78 -24.07
C ILE A 693 19.16 30.28 -23.73
N LEU A 694 18.93 29.42 -24.74
CA LEU A 694 18.69 27.99 -24.52
C LEU A 694 19.92 27.28 -23.93
N PRO A 695 21.16 27.50 -24.41
CA PRO A 695 22.35 26.87 -23.81
C PRO A 695 22.60 27.30 -22.36
N PHE A 696 22.29 28.54 -21.98
CA PHE A 696 22.38 28.98 -20.58
C PHE A 696 21.34 28.27 -19.69
N GLN A 697 20.12 28.08 -20.19
CA GLN A 697 19.10 27.32 -19.47
C GLN A 697 19.47 25.84 -19.35
N ILE A 698 20.02 25.24 -20.41
CA ILE A 698 20.51 23.85 -20.42
C ILE A 698 21.64 23.68 -19.40
N THR A 699 22.67 24.53 -19.46
CA THR A 699 23.79 24.49 -18.51
C THR A 699 23.33 24.74 -17.08
N SER A 700 22.37 25.65 -16.85
CA SER A 700 21.78 25.87 -15.53
C SER A 700 21.09 24.61 -14.99
N LEU A 701 20.27 23.93 -15.81
CA LEU A 701 19.61 22.66 -15.43
C LEU A 701 20.63 21.56 -15.12
N LEU A 702 21.65 21.40 -15.97
CA LEU A 702 22.71 20.41 -15.76
C LEU A 702 23.44 20.65 -14.44
N MET A 703 23.77 21.90 -14.11
CA MET A 703 24.43 22.23 -12.84
C MET A 703 23.50 22.03 -11.64
N GLN A 704 22.19 22.28 -11.77
CA GLN A 704 21.22 21.93 -10.74
C GLN A 704 21.14 20.42 -10.49
N TRP A 705 21.40 19.60 -11.51
CA TRP A 705 21.37 18.13 -11.40
C TRP A 705 22.70 17.53 -11.00
N ARG A 706 23.77 18.31 -10.87
CA ARG A 706 25.11 17.88 -10.42
C ARG A 706 25.07 16.94 -9.20
N PRO A 707 24.26 17.19 -8.14
CA PRO A 707 24.20 16.30 -6.97
C PRO A 707 23.67 14.88 -7.26
N LEU A 708 23.05 14.65 -8.43
CA LEU A 708 22.51 13.34 -8.83
C LEU A 708 23.56 12.44 -9.50
N PHE A 709 24.75 12.96 -9.79
CA PHE A 709 25.82 12.25 -10.49
C PHE A 709 26.77 11.57 -9.51
N LYS A 710 27.42 10.51 -9.99
CA LYS A 710 28.56 9.92 -9.26
C LYS A 710 29.78 10.85 -9.36
N VAL A 711 30.71 10.72 -8.43
CA VAL A 711 31.95 11.53 -8.39
C VAL A 711 32.70 11.46 -9.73
N ALA A 712 32.89 10.27 -10.28
CA ALA A 712 33.57 10.05 -11.57
C ALA A 712 32.88 10.69 -12.80
N GLU A 713 31.58 11.00 -12.69
CA GLU A 713 30.79 11.60 -13.78
C GLU A 713 30.73 13.14 -13.67
N THR A 714 31.07 13.68 -12.49
CA THR A 714 30.92 15.12 -12.18
C THR A 714 31.92 15.96 -12.98
N ASP A 715 33.15 15.48 -13.15
CA ASP A 715 34.18 16.17 -13.93
C ASP A 715 33.78 16.27 -15.41
N GLU A 716 33.20 15.20 -15.97
CA GLU A 716 32.68 15.21 -17.34
C GLU A 716 31.50 16.18 -17.50
N LEU A 717 30.60 16.25 -16.51
CA LEU A 717 29.48 17.19 -16.52
C LEU A 717 29.97 18.65 -16.49
N GLU A 718 30.95 18.95 -15.65
CA GLU A 718 31.55 20.29 -15.57
C GLU A 718 32.26 20.68 -16.85
N LEU A 719 33.04 19.76 -17.44
CA LEU A 719 33.66 19.96 -18.74
C LEU A 719 32.62 20.21 -19.84
N LEU A 720 31.53 19.45 -19.86
CA LEU A 720 30.42 19.63 -20.81
C LEU A 720 29.81 21.03 -20.69
N THR A 721 29.50 21.45 -19.46
CA THR A 721 28.89 22.77 -19.22
C THR A 721 29.84 23.93 -19.55
N ARG A 722 31.16 23.75 -19.36
CA ARG A 722 32.18 24.72 -19.75
C ARG A 722 32.25 24.88 -21.27
N ARG A 723 32.41 23.77 -22.00
CA ARG A 723 32.44 23.79 -23.48
C ARG A 723 31.18 24.40 -24.09
N LEU A 724 29.99 24.10 -23.53
CA LEU A 724 28.74 24.73 -23.98
C LEU A 724 28.74 26.25 -23.79
N LYS A 725 29.31 26.76 -22.69
CA LYS A 725 29.43 28.20 -22.45
C LYS A 725 30.44 28.84 -23.39
N ASP A 726 31.58 28.19 -23.63
CA ASP A 726 32.65 28.68 -24.50
C ASP A 726 32.13 28.84 -25.95
N CYS A 727 31.47 27.81 -26.50
CA CYS A 727 30.83 27.91 -27.83
C CYS A 727 29.79 29.04 -27.91
N CYS A 728 29.06 29.31 -26.82
CA CYS A 728 28.11 30.43 -26.79
C CYS A 728 28.79 31.79 -26.73
N ALA A 729 29.94 31.91 -26.06
CA ALA A 729 30.73 33.13 -26.00
C ALA A 729 31.31 33.48 -27.38
N GLU A 730 31.84 32.49 -28.10
CA GLU A 730 32.32 32.66 -29.47
C GLU A 730 31.23 33.17 -30.42
N LEU A 731 30.04 32.57 -30.37
CA LEU A 731 28.89 33.01 -31.19
C LEU A 731 28.38 34.41 -30.83
N ARG A 732 28.48 34.82 -29.56
CA ARG A 732 28.16 36.20 -29.15
C ARG A 732 29.17 37.18 -29.72
N ASN A 733 30.46 36.87 -29.61
CA ASN A 733 31.54 37.72 -30.12
C ASN A 733 31.49 37.85 -31.64
N ALA A 734 31.14 36.77 -32.36
CA ALA A 734 30.94 36.78 -33.81
C ALA A 734 29.74 37.65 -34.26
N ARG A 735 28.72 37.84 -33.40
CA ARG A 735 27.57 38.73 -33.67
C ARG A 735 27.86 40.21 -33.40
N THR A 736 28.77 40.51 -32.47
CA THR A 736 29.16 41.89 -32.14
C THR A 736 30.31 42.41 -33.01
N GLY A 737 30.92 41.54 -33.84
CA GLY A 737 31.96 41.91 -34.79
C GLY A 737 31.39 42.59 -36.03
N VAL A 738 31.16 43.89 -35.96
CA VAL A 738 31.60 44.77 -37.04
C VAL A 738 33.11 44.91 -36.86
N GLY A 739 33.85 44.22 -37.72
CA GLY A 739 35.29 44.31 -37.89
C GLY A 739 35.58 44.02 -39.35
#